data_AF-A7VPV5-F1
#
_entry.id   AF-A7VPV5-F1
#
_cell.length_a   1.000
_cell.length_b   1.000
_cell.length_c   1.000
_cell.angle_alpha   90.00
_cell.angle_beta   90.00
_cell.angle_gamma   90.00
#
_symmetry.space_group_name_H-M   'P 1'
#
loop_
_entity.id
_entity.type
_entity.pdbx_description
1 polymer ?
#
loop_
_entity_poly.entity_id
_entity_poly.type
_entity_poly.pdbx_seq_one_letter_code
_entity_poly.pdbx_strand_id
1 'polypeptide(L)'
;MDLSGEWRFAMDPNEKGTNQCGGWFSETLPDRVRLPGTTSQNFVGIESKVADKLGVIEKFTYRGVAWYQRDIDIPEAWAGRHIELKLERANNTTVWLDNILVGKSDLLQVDQIFDLTNIASPGKHVLTVRNDNSRIRPTHGYRFDFLNGICGEISLTATSKVYMKQCRIMPNIKAKTLTVYFTLGNQTGCESRGNIFFHVHTLDNSHALKPYRFDYMLDFHRTEKEYEMELYLGDGLKLWDEFAPNLYCLEAELAGKAGGVPVSDFYSTRFGIREFTHEGTQFSVNGKKVILRGDALLHEKYMYRMGLSLYSREDWVKVLKIYKEYGINYLRFHTHCPPNAVFEAADEVGIYMQPELTIGGTNGMNVPGPESPLFDPLLEPTMQRWGKELLDWLHNHPSFVMLTLGNEINGDRSLLERLVEYLRALDPTRMYAQGSNDFIRQQCLSVNDDFWSTMKTDTPWEYKMARGSYAHSDLPLGPVQDSKPRNSLRDHSESIKHSPVPVIAFELGQYETTCNFDEIERFPKMELPGSMLRYQKMMEEQGLLHKEKDFYRDSGKACLLCYREDIEMIMRTPGMGGFQILSLADIHTDGTAIDGILNAFMENKGMVSAEEWRRYCSDRVVLLRIGKFTFDSGEQAGFKMQFANYGPETIDQAKPYFELYHQDNCLERREFDLISLPQGDLTDLASPTVTFQCDEPAQLVLRVGVEDLADQKTYYNDYNIWVYPVPEIQHTMLTTKSAEEAAAALENGESVLFYSGLLDSEKSVEGFFATNFWSYDMFATASENISETRPGKPMIGAMLAPGTMGISYDPNHPVFRYFPGEGHSDYQWFNVIMNGNPVILDHFAEPVEPIVWTIDTPHRCHRLGLLFELKVGKGKVMVCTTDLSQFAGEAAEESLLKGIFEYMASDEFQPQAECGLEEFKSFFAR
;
A
#
# COMPACT_ATOMS: atom_id res chain seq x y z
N MET A 1 21.01 -13.31 26.89
CA MET A 1 20.10 -14.26 27.57
C MET A 1 18.70 -13.97 27.07
N ASP A 2 18.09 -14.93 26.38
CA ASP A 2 16.72 -14.80 25.89
C ASP A 2 15.71 -14.96 27.04
N LEU A 3 14.75 -14.04 27.13
CA LEU A 3 13.67 -14.02 28.10
C LEU A 3 12.29 -14.30 27.47
N SER A 4 12.25 -14.86 26.26
CA SER A 4 11.04 -15.39 25.64
C SER A 4 10.44 -16.57 26.40
N GLY A 5 9.13 -16.77 26.33
CA GLY A 5 8.40 -17.86 26.98
C GLY A 5 7.25 -17.36 27.85
N GLU A 6 6.97 -18.10 28.92
CA GLU A 6 5.86 -17.81 29.83
C GLU A 6 6.23 -16.72 30.83
N TRP A 7 5.30 -15.78 31.06
CA TRP A 7 5.39 -14.69 32.02
C TRP A 7 4.14 -14.69 32.89
N ARG A 8 4.30 -14.41 34.18
CA ARG A 8 3.16 -14.10 35.06
C ARG A 8 2.59 -12.75 34.67
N PHE A 9 1.29 -12.57 34.82
CA PHE A 9 0.56 -11.48 34.21
C PHE A 9 -0.62 -10.98 35.07
N ALA A 10 -0.95 -9.71 34.95
CA ALA A 10 -2.21 -9.14 35.42
C ALA A 10 -2.61 -7.91 34.59
N MET A 11 -3.88 -7.83 34.18
CA MET A 11 -4.48 -6.58 33.72
C MET A 11 -4.74 -5.65 34.91
N ASP A 12 -4.44 -4.37 34.76
CA ASP A 12 -4.64 -3.34 35.78
C ASP A 12 -5.46 -2.15 35.25
N PRO A 13 -6.74 -2.36 34.88
CA PRO A 13 -7.57 -1.31 34.29
C PRO A 13 -7.89 -0.16 35.27
N ASN A 14 -7.59 -0.32 36.56
CA ASN A 14 -7.86 0.65 37.62
C ASN A 14 -6.57 1.19 38.28
N GLU A 15 -5.40 0.95 37.70
CA GLU A 15 -4.07 1.33 38.22
C GLU A 15 -3.86 1.00 39.72
N LYS A 16 -4.35 -0.16 40.18
CA LYS A 16 -4.19 -0.62 41.57
C LYS A 16 -2.75 -1.03 41.87
N GLY A 17 -2.02 -1.56 40.87
CA GLY A 17 -0.71 -2.16 41.05
C GLY A 17 0.38 -1.18 41.49
N THR A 18 0.26 0.11 41.18
CA THR A 18 1.16 1.16 41.71
C THR A 18 0.66 1.80 43.00
N ASN A 19 -0.64 1.71 43.30
CA ASN A 19 -1.30 2.45 44.38
C ASN A 19 -1.53 1.63 45.66
N GLN A 20 -1.34 0.31 45.60
CA GLN A 20 -1.37 -0.59 46.75
C GLN A 20 -0.08 -0.47 47.58
N CYS A 21 -0.17 -0.61 48.91
CA CYS A 21 1.00 -0.56 49.80
C CYS A 21 1.99 -1.68 49.42
N GLY A 22 3.17 -1.32 48.91
CA GLY A 22 4.19 -2.26 48.43
C GLY A 22 4.21 -2.49 46.91
N GLY A 23 3.12 -2.21 46.20
CA GLY A 23 2.98 -2.36 44.74
C GLY A 23 3.06 -3.81 44.22
N TRP A 24 2.46 -4.08 43.05
CA TRP A 24 2.41 -5.44 42.47
C TRP A 24 3.77 -5.99 42.02
N PHE A 25 4.80 -5.15 41.89
CA PHE A 25 6.18 -5.62 41.69
C PHE A 25 6.72 -6.43 42.87
N SER A 26 6.13 -6.30 44.06
CA SER A 26 6.48 -7.08 45.26
C SER A 26 5.58 -8.30 45.51
N GLU A 27 4.56 -8.50 44.68
CA GLU A 27 3.59 -9.60 44.78
C GLU A 27 3.75 -10.58 43.61
N THR A 28 3.21 -11.79 43.72
CA THR A 28 3.17 -12.76 42.61
C THR A 28 1.91 -12.54 41.80
N LEU A 29 2.04 -12.20 40.52
CA LEU A 29 0.88 -12.02 39.64
C LEU A 29 0.14 -13.35 39.38
N PRO A 30 -1.21 -13.33 39.30
CA PRO A 30 -2.03 -14.55 39.33
C PRO A 30 -2.11 -15.28 37.98
N ASP A 31 -2.11 -14.56 36.87
CA ASP A 31 -2.34 -15.12 35.54
C ASP A 31 -1.01 -15.36 34.79
N ARG A 32 -1.09 -15.94 33.59
CA ARG A 32 0.08 -16.20 32.74
C ARG A 32 -0.21 -15.89 31.28
N VAL A 33 0.80 -15.39 30.58
CA VAL A 33 0.80 -15.12 29.15
C VAL A 33 2.13 -15.54 28.55
N ARG A 34 2.19 -15.71 27.23
CA ARG A 34 3.42 -15.95 26.50
C ARG A 34 3.89 -14.65 25.86
N LEU A 35 5.17 -14.32 26.09
CA LEU A 35 5.88 -13.23 25.43
C LEU A 35 7.11 -13.78 24.68
N PRO A 36 7.55 -13.16 23.58
CA PRO A 36 6.99 -11.97 22.96
C PRO A 36 5.57 -12.18 22.42
N GLY A 37 4.72 -11.16 22.54
CA GLY A 37 3.34 -11.18 22.08
C GLY A 37 2.46 -10.11 22.73
N THR A 38 1.21 -10.07 22.28
CA THR A 38 0.19 -9.12 22.75
C THR A 38 -0.87 -9.80 23.62
N THR A 39 -1.68 -9.02 24.32
CA THR A 39 -2.86 -9.53 25.04
C THR A 39 -3.84 -10.20 24.07
N SER A 40 -4.02 -9.68 22.85
CA SER A 40 -4.87 -10.29 21.81
C SER A 40 -4.38 -11.69 21.41
N GLN A 41 -3.07 -11.85 21.15
CA GLN A 41 -2.45 -13.14 20.85
C GLN A 41 -2.57 -14.15 22.00
N ASN A 42 -2.69 -13.66 23.23
CA ASN A 42 -2.91 -14.47 24.43
C ASN A 42 -4.40 -14.67 24.75
N PHE A 43 -5.32 -14.16 23.92
CA PHE A 43 -6.78 -14.20 24.13
C PHE A 43 -7.22 -13.54 25.45
N VAL A 44 -6.54 -12.46 25.82
CA VAL A 44 -6.80 -11.68 27.03
C VAL A 44 -7.29 -10.28 26.64
N GLY A 45 -8.42 -9.87 27.19
CA GLY A 45 -9.03 -8.56 26.97
C GLY A 45 -10.55 -8.64 26.90
N ILE A 46 -11.15 -7.63 26.27
CA ILE A 46 -12.56 -7.56 25.93
C ILE A 46 -12.76 -8.22 24.58
N GLU A 47 -13.66 -9.21 24.50
CA GLU A 47 -14.01 -9.87 23.23
C GLU A 47 -14.81 -8.93 22.31
N SER A 48 -14.34 -8.78 21.08
CA SER A 48 -14.96 -7.98 20.02
C SER A 48 -16.05 -8.78 19.29
N LYS A 49 -17.06 -8.09 18.74
CA LYS A 49 -18.15 -8.67 17.95
C LYS A 49 -18.17 -8.13 16.52
N VAL A 50 -18.68 -8.92 15.58
CA VAL A 50 -18.83 -8.52 14.16
C VAL A 50 -19.65 -7.23 14.00
N ALA A 51 -20.63 -7.00 14.87
CA ALA A 51 -21.46 -5.79 14.84
C ALA A 51 -20.70 -4.51 15.23
N ASP A 52 -19.49 -4.61 15.79
CA ASP A 52 -18.80 -3.47 16.39
C ASP A 52 -18.06 -2.61 15.35
N LYS A 53 -17.59 -3.20 14.24
CA LYS A 53 -16.93 -2.49 13.13
C LYS A 53 -16.87 -3.36 11.86
N LEU A 54 -16.94 -2.73 10.68
CA LEU A 54 -16.62 -3.38 9.41
C LEU A 54 -15.09 -3.53 9.23
N GLY A 55 -14.67 -4.71 8.75
CA GLY A 55 -13.26 -5.07 8.52
C GLY A 55 -12.83 -6.35 9.26
N VAL A 56 -11.53 -6.66 9.22
CA VAL A 56 -10.85 -7.68 10.02
C VAL A 56 -10.38 -7.04 11.33
N ILE A 57 -11.09 -7.36 12.41
CA ILE A 57 -10.84 -6.80 13.74
C ILE A 57 -10.11 -7.80 14.64
N GLU A 58 -9.42 -7.27 15.66
CA GLU A 58 -8.85 -8.09 16.73
C GLU A 58 -10.00 -8.71 17.54
N LYS A 59 -9.95 -10.03 17.77
CA LYS A 59 -10.96 -10.75 18.53
C LYS A 59 -10.96 -10.34 20.00
N PHE A 60 -9.80 -9.98 20.56
CA PHE A 60 -9.67 -9.47 21.92
C PHE A 60 -8.91 -8.15 21.93
N THR A 61 -9.43 -7.15 22.62
CA THR A 61 -8.79 -5.83 22.75
C THR A 61 -8.60 -5.46 24.22
N TYR A 62 -7.50 -4.78 24.54
CA TYR A 62 -7.27 -4.27 25.88
C TYR A 62 -6.50 -2.95 25.84
N ARG A 63 -7.12 -1.90 26.40
CA ARG A 63 -6.50 -0.59 26.59
C ARG A 63 -6.43 -0.28 28.09
N GLY A 64 -5.22 -0.11 28.59
CA GLY A 64 -4.95 0.08 30.01
C GLY A 64 -3.56 -0.39 30.40
N VAL A 65 -3.30 -0.38 31.70
CA VAL A 65 -2.05 -0.87 32.27
C VAL A 65 -2.07 -2.40 32.32
N ALA A 66 -0.95 -3.04 32.00
CA ALA A 66 -0.74 -4.46 32.27
C ALA A 66 0.63 -4.68 32.91
N TRP A 67 0.73 -5.73 33.71
CA TRP A 67 1.94 -6.11 34.43
C TRP A 67 2.42 -7.47 33.99
N TYR A 68 3.73 -7.60 33.82
CA TYR A 68 4.41 -8.82 33.38
C TYR A 68 5.54 -9.14 34.36
N GLN A 69 5.65 -10.40 34.77
CA GLN A 69 6.67 -10.88 35.70
C GLN A 69 7.36 -12.15 35.23
N ARG A 70 8.67 -12.21 35.40
CA ARG A 70 9.48 -13.41 35.10
C ARG A 70 10.57 -13.60 36.12
N ASP A 71 10.77 -14.85 36.51
CA ASP A 71 11.93 -15.26 37.27
C ASP A 71 13.13 -15.35 36.33
N ILE A 72 14.23 -14.71 36.71
CA ILE A 72 15.49 -14.75 35.98
C ILE A 72 16.61 -15.20 36.91
N ASP A 73 17.66 -15.80 36.35
CA ASP A 73 18.84 -16.24 37.09
C ASP A 73 20.09 -15.65 36.45
N ILE A 74 20.66 -14.63 37.09
CA ILE A 74 21.84 -13.94 36.60
C ILE A 74 23.07 -14.82 36.88
N PRO A 75 23.84 -15.23 35.84
CA PRO A 75 24.97 -16.13 36.04
C PRO A 75 26.09 -15.49 36.86
N GLU A 76 26.82 -16.29 37.66
CA GLU A 76 28.01 -15.83 38.39
C GLU A 76 29.05 -15.17 37.48
N ALA A 77 29.18 -15.63 36.23
CA ALA A 77 30.09 -15.06 35.24
C ALA A 77 29.75 -13.61 34.84
N TRP A 78 28.56 -13.12 35.19
CA TRP A 78 28.11 -11.75 34.95
C TRP A 78 28.37 -10.82 36.14
N ALA A 79 28.93 -11.34 37.24
CA ALA A 79 29.32 -10.53 38.39
C ALA A 79 30.21 -9.35 37.96
N GLY A 80 29.78 -8.13 38.26
CA GLY A 80 30.52 -6.92 37.96
C GLY A 80 30.64 -6.59 36.46
N ARG A 81 29.82 -7.17 35.59
CA ARG A 81 29.67 -6.78 34.18
C ARG A 81 28.71 -5.62 34.00
N HIS A 82 28.73 -4.99 32.83
CA HIS A 82 27.66 -4.10 32.40
C HIS A 82 26.48 -4.96 31.92
N ILE A 83 25.29 -4.78 32.47
CA ILE A 83 24.12 -5.62 32.17
C ILE A 83 22.97 -4.74 31.71
N GLU A 84 22.44 -5.02 30.53
CA GLU A 84 21.30 -4.28 29.96
C GLU A 84 20.12 -5.20 29.68
N LEU A 85 18.91 -4.71 29.96
CA LEU A 85 17.65 -5.30 29.51
C LEU A 85 17.20 -4.59 28.24
N LYS A 86 16.95 -5.36 27.20
CA LYS A 86 16.31 -4.91 25.96
C LYS A 86 14.84 -5.36 25.94
N LEU A 87 13.94 -4.42 25.69
CA LEU A 87 12.53 -4.66 25.37
C LEU A 87 12.23 -4.09 23.98
N GLU A 88 12.00 -4.95 23.00
CA GLU A 88 11.58 -4.53 21.66
C GLU A 88 10.03 -4.43 21.61
N ARG A 89 9.54 -3.30 21.09
CA ARG A 89 8.10 -3.07 20.79
C ARG A 89 7.20 -3.23 22.02
N ALA A 90 7.57 -2.50 23.06
CA ALA A 90 6.73 -2.23 24.22
C ALA A 90 6.15 -0.81 24.16
N ASN A 91 5.12 -0.52 24.97
CA ASN A 91 4.54 0.82 25.06
C ASN A 91 5.26 1.63 26.16
N ASN A 92 4.53 2.41 26.96
CA ASN A 92 5.13 3.12 28.10
C ASN A 92 5.47 2.13 29.21
N THR A 93 6.75 1.85 29.40
CA THR A 93 7.21 0.85 30.37
C THR A 93 7.76 1.46 31.66
N THR A 94 7.62 0.71 32.74
CA THR A 94 8.40 0.89 33.97
C THR A 94 8.92 -0.47 34.40
N VAL A 95 10.20 -0.54 34.73
CA VAL A 95 10.90 -1.80 35.00
C VAL A 95 11.41 -1.83 36.43
N TRP A 96 11.23 -2.98 37.09
CA TRP A 96 11.80 -3.30 38.39
C TRP A 96 12.57 -4.60 38.33
N LEU A 97 13.67 -4.68 39.07
CA LEU A 97 14.33 -5.92 39.43
C LEU A 97 14.13 -6.14 40.93
N ASP A 98 13.46 -7.23 41.28
CA ASP A 98 12.87 -7.46 42.58
C ASP A 98 12.00 -6.27 43.01
N ASN A 99 12.41 -5.55 44.06
CA ASN A 99 11.71 -4.38 44.60
C ASN A 99 12.39 -3.05 44.22
N ILE A 100 13.42 -3.08 43.37
CA ILE A 100 14.21 -1.90 43.00
C ILE A 100 13.76 -1.39 41.63
N LEU A 101 13.37 -0.12 41.57
CA LEU A 101 13.05 0.56 40.31
C LEU A 101 14.32 0.70 39.46
N VAL A 102 14.29 0.15 38.25
CA VAL A 102 15.36 0.27 37.26
C VAL A 102 15.18 1.56 36.46
N GLY A 103 14.00 1.78 35.89
CA GLY A 103 13.76 2.95 35.06
C GLY A 103 12.39 2.97 34.36
N LYS A 104 12.21 3.97 33.50
CA LYS A 104 11.01 4.17 32.67
C LYS A 104 11.41 4.50 31.23
N SER A 105 10.60 4.10 30.26
CA SER A 105 10.76 4.49 28.86
C SER A 105 9.40 4.76 28.22
N ASP A 106 9.36 5.77 27.35
CA ASP A 106 8.21 6.14 26.50
C ASP A 106 8.55 5.97 25.00
N LEU A 107 9.64 5.28 24.67
CA LEU A 107 10.03 5.02 23.28
C LEU A 107 9.17 3.89 22.70
N LEU A 108 8.30 4.21 21.74
CA LEU A 108 7.34 3.23 21.19
C LEU A 108 7.86 2.49 19.95
N GLN A 109 8.67 3.16 19.14
CA GLN A 109 9.06 2.68 17.81
C GLN A 109 10.48 2.08 17.74
N VAL A 110 11.29 2.32 18.76
CA VAL A 110 12.67 1.81 18.85
C VAL A 110 12.83 0.94 20.09
N ASP A 111 13.93 0.21 20.17
CA ASP A 111 14.24 -0.64 21.32
C ASP A 111 14.34 0.16 22.62
N GLN A 112 13.76 -0.37 23.70
CA GLN A 112 13.91 0.20 25.03
C GLN A 112 15.03 -0.52 25.77
N ILE A 113 16.07 0.23 26.14
CA ILE A 113 17.25 -0.29 26.85
C ILE A 113 17.25 0.21 28.29
N PHE A 114 17.44 -0.70 29.25
CA PHE A 114 17.54 -0.39 30.67
C PHE A 114 18.86 -0.92 31.24
N ASP A 115 19.63 -0.06 31.92
CA ASP A 115 20.86 -0.45 32.59
C ASP A 115 20.57 -1.06 33.97
N LEU A 116 20.90 -2.35 34.13
CA LEU A 116 20.72 -3.11 35.37
C LEU A 116 22.05 -3.25 36.14
N THR A 117 23.16 -2.70 35.66
CA THR A 117 24.53 -2.96 36.15
C THR A 117 24.72 -2.79 37.65
N ASN A 118 24.08 -1.78 38.24
CA ASN A 118 24.21 -1.46 39.66
C ASN A 118 23.15 -2.14 40.55
N ILE A 119 22.23 -2.89 39.95
CA ILE A 119 21.07 -3.49 40.61
C ILE A 119 21.13 -5.02 40.54
N ALA A 120 21.52 -5.57 39.38
CA ALA A 120 21.62 -7.00 39.15
C ALA A 120 22.86 -7.60 39.82
N SER A 121 22.63 -8.58 40.69
CA SER A 121 23.67 -9.44 41.26
C SER A 121 23.55 -10.85 40.68
N PRO A 122 24.58 -11.71 40.77
CA PRO A 122 24.41 -13.13 40.50
C PRO A 122 23.31 -13.78 41.35
N GLY A 123 22.57 -14.71 40.74
CA GLY A 123 21.50 -15.47 41.38
C GLY A 123 20.10 -15.10 40.89
N LYS A 124 19.10 -15.55 41.65
CA LYS A 124 17.69 -15.47 41.27
C LYS A 124 17.10 -14.10 41.58
N HIS A 125 16.40 -13.54 40.59
CA HIS A 125 15.69 -12.28 40.68
C HIS A 125 14.31 -12.38 40.03
N VAL A 126 13.41 -11.46 40.38
CA VAL A 126 12.12 -11.26 39.70
C VAL A 126 12.19 -9.99 38.87
N LEU A 127 12.10 -10.14 37.55
CA LEU A 127 11.93 -9.01 36.64
C LEU A 127 10.45 -8.66 36.52
N THR A 128 10.07 -7.43 36.86
CA THR A 128 8.71 -6.91 36.70
C THR A 128 8.68 -5.77 35.68
N VAL A 129 7.75 -5.84 34.72
CA VAL A 129 7.51 -4.79 33.73
C VAL A 129 6.04 -4.36 33.81
N ARG A 130 5.81 -3.07 34.11
CA ARG A 130 4.52 -2.40 33.90
C ARG A 130 4.52 -1.83 32.49
N ASN A 131 3.49 -2.09 31.70
CA ASN A 131 3.36 -1.59 30.33
C ASN A 131 1.99 -0.92 30.13
N ASP A 132 1.97 0.30 29.60
CA ASP A 132 0.79 1.16 29.55
C ASP A 132 0.56 1.74 28.15
N ASN A 133 -0.54 1.30 27.52
CA ASN A 133 -1.01 1.77 26.20
C ASN A 133 -2.21 2.74 26.31
N SER A 134 -2.56 3.22 27.51
CA SER A 134 -3.65 4.18 27.69
C SER A 134 -3.21 5.62 27.44
N ARG A 135 -1.92 5.92 27.69
CA ARG A 135 -1.32 7.25 27.60
C ARG A 135 -0.61 7.42 26.27
N ILE A 136 -1.40 7.61 25.22
CA ILE A 136 -0.89 7.98 23.91
C ILE A 136 -1.01 9.51 23.86
N ARG A 137 0.13 10.22 23.89
CA ARG A 137 0.19 11.66 23.51
C ARG A 137 -0.39 11.82 22.10
N PRO A 138 -0.85 12.99 21.64
CA PRO A 138 -1.44 13.09 20.30
C PRO A 138 -0.49 12.45 19.27
N THR A 139 -0.87 11.27 18.80
CA THR A 139 -0.24 10.53 17.73
C THR A 139 -1.31 10.14 16.72
N HIS A 140 -0.91 10.08 15.46
CA HIS A 140 -1.69 9.38 14.45
C HIS A 140 -1.60 7.88 14.77
N GLY A 141 -2.60 7.37 15.50
CA GLY A 141 -2.48 6.08 16.18
C GLY A 141 -2.20 4.91 15.23
N TYR A 142 -1.16 4.14 15.53
CA TYR A 142 -0.83 2.88 14.83
C TYR A 142 -1.24 1.66 15.68
N ARG A 143 -1.43 0.48 15.05
CA ARG A 143 -1.89 -0.78 15.68
C ARG A 143 -1.19 -1.09 17.00
N PHE A 144 0.13 -0.90 17.10
CA PHE A 144 0.90 -1.19 18.31
C PHE A 144 0.61 -0.22 19.46
N ASP A 145 0.23 1.02 19.16
CA ASP A 145 -0.17 1.99 20.19
C ASP A 145 -1.43 1.50 20.93
N PHE A 146 -2.24 0.65 20.29
CA PHE A 146 -3.49 0.12 20.84
C PHE A 146 -3.37 -1.30 21.41
N LEU A 147 -2.28 -2.03 21.13
CA LEU A 147 -2.08 -3.39 21.64
C LEU A 147 -1.15 -3.35 22.86
N ASN A 148 -1.59 -3.97 23.97
CA ASN A 148 -0.73 -4.15 25.12
C ASN A 148 0.08 -5.45 24.97
N GLY A 149 1.37 -5.41 25.32
CA GLY A 149 2.30 -6.53 25.13
C GLY A 149 3.74 -6.07 25.01
N ILE A 150 4.65 -7.04 24.99
CA ILE A 150 6.06 -6.83 24.61
C ILE A 150 6.25 -7.73 23.39
N CYS A 151 6.32 -7.12 22.21
CA CYS A 151 6.00 -7.86 20.98
C CYS A 151 7.23 -8.50 20.33
N GLY A 152 8.40 -7.87 20.45
CA GLY A 152 9.66 -8.36 19.89
C GLY A 152 10.61 -8.95 20.93
N GLU A 153 11.91 -8.95 20.64
CA GLU A 153 12.97 -9.44 21.52
C GLU A 153 12.84 -8.93 22.97
N ILE A 154 13.01 -9.86 23.92
CA ILE A 154 13.15 -9.58 25.34
C ILE A 154 14.42 -10.29 25.81
N SER A 155 15.46 -9.54 26.13
CA SER A 155 16.76 -10.14 26.42
C SER A 155 17.58 -9.35 27.44
N LEU A 156 18.46 -10.08 28.12
CA LEU A 156 19.54 -9.49 28.92
C LEU A 156 20.88 -9.72 28.25
N THR A 157 21.68 -8.68 28.13
CA THR A 157 23.05 -8.75 27.58
C THR A 157 24.05 -8.32 28.63
N ALA A 158 25.19 -9.00 28.69
CA ALA A 158 26.25 -8.68 29.65
C ALA A 158 27.60 -8.48 28.95
N THR A 159 28.07 -7.24 28.93
CA THR A 159 29.34 -6.82 28.31
C THR A 159 30.36 -6.41 29.38
N SER A 160 31.57 -6.03 28.95
CA SER A 160 32.57 -5.46 29.85
C SER A 160 32.09 -4.10 30.40
N LYS A 161 32.53 -3.71 31.61
CA LYS A 161 32.26 -2.35 32.14
C LYS A 161 32.96 -1.24 31.37
N VAL A 162 33.92 -1.60 30.52
CA VAL A 162 34.40 -0.76 29.42
C VAL A 162 33.94 -1.41 28.14
N TYR A 163 33.03 -0.76 27.43
CA TYR A 163 32.30 -1.34 26.31
C TYR A 163 32.12 -0.33 25.18
N MET A 164 31.87 -0.84 23.97
CA MET A 164 31.43 -0.01 22.86
C MET A 164 29.90 0.06 22.85
N LYS A 165 29.36 1.26 23.08
CA LYS A 165 27.93 1.51 23.19
C LYS A 165 27.25 1.60 21.82
N GLN A 166 27.89 2.30 20.88
CA GLN A 166 27.34 2.54 19.54
C GLN A 166 28.46 2.85 18.56
N CYS A 167 28.22 2.54 17.28
CA CYS A 167 29.07 2.90 16.15
C CYS A 167 28.20 3.42 14.99
N ARG A 168 28.45 4.65 14.53
CA ARG A 168 27.80 5.30 13.38
C ARG A 168 28.81 5.43 12.24
N ILE A 169 28.42 4.99 11.05
CA ILE A 169 29.30 4.88 9.88
C ILE A 169 28.81 5.82 8.79
N MET A 170 29.65 6.82 8.46
CA MET A 170 29.34 7.81 7.44
C MET A 170 30.29 7.64 6.23
N PRO A 171 29.79 7.13 5.08
CA PRO A 171 30.62 6.97 3.91
C PRO A 171 30.84 8.27 3.14
N ASN A 172 32.04 8.43 2.58
CA ASN A 172 32.35 9.42 1.55
C ASN A 172 32.77 8.69 0.27
N ILE A 173 31.83 8.54 -0.67
CA ILE A 173 32.02 7.79 -1.91
C ILE A 173 33.14 8.40 -2.77
N LYS A 174 33.21 9.73 -2.87
CA LYS A 174 34.21 10.43 -3.69
C LYS A 174 35.62 10.28 -3.13
N ALA A 175 35.78 10.38 -1.80
CA ALA A 175 37.07 10.19 -1.14
C ALA A 175 37.44 8.71 -0.94
N LYS A 176 36.47 7.79 -1.12
CA LYS A 176 36.59 6.36 -0.79
C LYS A 176 36.97 6.14 0.68
N THR A 177 36.38 6.92 1.58
CA THR A 177 36.61 6.81 3.03
C THR A 177 35.32 6.51 3.79
N LEU A 178 35.47 5.97 5.00
CA LEU A 178 34.42 5.88 6.02
C LEU A 178 34.86 6.71 7.21
N THR A 179 34.02 7.65 7.65
CA THR A 179 34.16 8.23 8.98
C THR A 179 33.36 7.39 9.96
N VAL A 180 34.05 6.89 10.98
CA VAL A 180 33.48 6.03 12.02
C VAL A 180 33.42 6.83 13.32
N TYR A 181 32.20 7.14 13.76
CA TYR A 181 31.92 7.74 15.06
C TYR A 181 31.52 6.63 16.02
N PHE A 182 32.22 6.47 17.14
CA PHE A 182 31.91 5.41 18.10
C PHE A 182 31.98 5.91 19.53
N THR A 183 31.04 5.45 20.36
CA THR A 183 30.95 5.82 21.77
C THR A 183 31.41 4.67 22.64
N LEU A 184 32.35 4.95 23.54
CA LEU A 184 32.80 4.02 24.56
C LEU A 184 32.20 4.39 25.92
N GLY A 185 31.68 3.39 26.62
CA GLY A 185 31.25 3.48 28.02
C GLY A 185 32.36 3.03 28.98
N ASN A 186 32.40 3.62 30.17
CA ASN A 186 33.26 3.23 31.29
C ASN A 186 32.52 3.34 32.62
N GLN A 187 32.11 2.20 33.17
CA GLN A 187 31.41 2.09 34.45
C GLN A 187 32.29 1.46 35.54
N THR A 188 33.62 1.48 35.36
CA THR A 188 34.57 0.89 36.33
C THR A 188 34.90 1.80 37.50
N GLY A 189 34.64 3.11 37.37
CA GLY A 189 35.10 4.13 38.32
C GLY A 189 36.62 4.40 38.29
N CYS A 190 37.34 3.82 37.33
CA CYS A 190 38.78 4.00 37.12
C CYS A 190 39.06 4.53 35.71
N GLU A 191 40.23 5.14 35.48
CA GLU A 191 40.70 5.44 34.14
C GLU A 191 40.88 4.11 33.36
N SER A 192 40.43 4.11 32.10
CA SER A 192 40.65 3.01 31.17
C SER A 192 41.45 3.46 29.95
N ARG A 193 42.45 2.66 29.57
CA ARG A 193 43.24 2.86 28.35
C ARG A 193 43.51 1.55 27.63
N GLY A 194 43.59 1.59 26.31
CA GLY A 194 43.77 0.40 25.50
C GLY A 194 43.73 0.68 24.02
N ASN A 195 43.45 -0.37 23.26
CA ASN A 195 43.40 -0.37 21.81
C ASN A 195 42.07 -0.97 21.35
N ILE A 196 41.58 -0.50 20.21
CA ILE A 196 40.49 -1.11 19.47
C ILE A 196 41.03 -1.50 18.10
N PHE A 197 40.77 -2.74 17.67
CA PHE A 197 41.05 -3.21 16.32
C PHE A 197 39.76 -3.25 15.53
N PHE A 198 39.70 -2.48 14.45
CA PHE A 198 38.57 -2.42 13.53
C PHE A 198 38.82 -3.29 12.31
N HIS A 199 37.92 -4.22 12.05
CA HIS A 199 37.93 -5.11 10.90
C HIS A 199 36.71 -4.77 10.03
N VAL A 200 36.95 -4.42 8.76
CA VAL A 200 35.87 -4.06 7.82
C VAL A 200 35.96 -4.97 6.61
N HIS A 201 34.86 -5.63 6.29
CA HIS A 201 34.75 -6.54 5.15
C HIS A 201 33.32 -6.59 4.60
N THR A 202 33.15 -6.93 3.32
CA THR A 202 31.83 -7.23 2.76
C THR A 202 31.32 -8.55 3.32
N LEU A 203 30.00 -8.72 3.44
CA LEU A 203 29.41 -9.97 3.97
C LEU A 203 29.75 -11.20 3.11
N ASP A 204 29.94 -11.01 1.80
CA ASP A 204 30.38 -12.05 0.86
C ASP A 204 31.91 -12.27 0.85
N ASN A 205 32.67 -11.52 1.67
CA ASN A 205 34.12 -11.50 1.75
C ASN A 205 34.86 -11.14 0.43
N SER A 206 34.17 -10.57 -0.55
CA SER A 206 34.77 -10.12 -1.81
C SER A 206 35.67 -8.89 -1.67
N HIS A 207 35.51 -8.09 -0.61
CA HIS A 207 36.37 -6.96 -0.28
C HIS A 207 36.60 -6.89 1.23
N ALA A 208 37.84 -6.70 1.66
CA ALA A 208 38.21 -6.60 3.08
C ALA A 208 39.38 -5.64 3.28
N LEU A 209 39.31 -4.83 4.33
CA LEU A 209 40.37 -3.91 4.72
C LEU A 209 41.38 -4.60 5.63
N LYS A 210 42.60 -4.08 5.67
CA LYS A 210 43.54 -4.43 6.73
C LYS A 210 43.02 -3.90 8.07
N PRO A 211 43.24 -4.61 9.20
CA PRO A 211 42.76 -4.14 10.49
C PRO A 211 43.34 -2.77 10.85
N TYR A 212 42.48 -1.86 11.30
CA TYR A 212 42.87 -0.55 11.79
C TYR A 212 42.97 -0.56 13.31
N ARG A 213 44.04 0.04 13.84
CA ARG A 213 44.24 0.17 15.28
C ARG A 213 43.90 1.59 15.73
N PHE A 214 43.10 1.71 16.77
CA PHE A 214 42.80 2.97 17.45
C PHE A 214 43.20 2.88 18.92
N ASP A 215 43.93 3.88 19.44
CA ASP A 215 44.34 3.94 20.83
C ASP A 215 43.38 4.84 21.61
N TYR A 216 42.72 4.32 22.65
CA TYR A 216 41.72 5.05 23.42
C TYR A 216 42.18 5.38 24.84
N MET A 217 41.60 6.44 25.41
CA MET A 217 41.78 6.82 26.82
C MET A 217 40.50 7.45 27.37
N LEU A 218 39.84 6.74 28.28
CA LEU A 218 38.66 7.19 29.02
C LEU A 218 39.05 7.55 30.45
N ASP A 219 38.82 8.81 30.80
CA ASP A 219 38.98 9.32 32.16
C ASP A 219 37.97 8.68 33.12
N PHE A 220 38.32 8.55 34.40
CA PHE A 220 37.44 8.04 35.45
C PHE A 220 36.23 8.96 35.73
N HIS A 221 36.32 10.25 35.36
CA HIS A 221 35.23 11.21 35.51
C HIS A 221 34.14 11.10 34.42
N ARG A 222 34.41 10.40 33.32
CA ARG A 222 33.48 10.30 32.19
C ARG A 222 32.93 8.89 32.09
N THR A 223 31.62 8.75 32.21
CA THR A 223 30.92 7.48 32.02
C THR A 223 30.85 7.08 30.55
N GLU A 224 30.86 8.05 29.63
CA GLU A 224 30.85 7.81 28.18
C GLU A 224 31.70 8.86 27.45
N LYS A 225 32.26 8.49 26.29
CA LYS A 225 32.98 9.40 25.38
C LYS A 225 32.89 8.92 23.94
N GLU A 226 32.50 9.83 23.05
CA GLU A 226 32.54 9.62 21.60
C GLU A 226 33.96 9.88 21.05
N TYR A 227 34.31 9.09 20.04
CA TYR A 227 35.53 9.16 19.25
C TYR A 227 35.19 9.17 17.77
N GLU A 228 36.14 9.65 16.98
CA GLU A 228 36.05 9.70 15.53
C GLU A 228 37.34 9.14 14.94
N MET A 229 37.22 8.36 13.86
CA MET A 229 38.33 7.98 13.03
C MET A 229 37.92 7.83 11.56
N GLU A 230 38.87 7.98 10.66
CA GLU A 230 38.66 7.78 9.23
C GLU A 230 39.36 6.48 8.76
N LEU A 231 38.64 5.68 7.96
CA LEU A 231 39.12 4.46 7.32
C LEU A 231 39.14 4.65 5.80
N TYR A 232 40.16 4.13 5.11
CA TYR A 232 40.24 4.18 3.65
C TYR A 232 39.78 2.86 3.05
N LEU A 233 38.79 2.92 2.16
CA LEU A 233 38.14 1.74 1.59
C LEU A 233 38.91 1.13 0.41
N GLY A 234 39.82 1.88 -0.21
CA GLY A 234 40.53 1.43 -1.42
C GLY A 234 39.65 1.33 -2.66
N ASP A 235 40.22 0.77 -3.73
CA ASP A 235 39.57 0.70 -5.05
C ASP A 235 38.54 -0.42 -5.18
N GLY A 236 38.44 -1.32 -4.19
CA GLY A 236 37.45 -2.41 -4.13
C GLY A 236 36.11 -2.00 -3.50
N LEU A 237 35.84 -0.70 -3.36
CA LEU A 237 34.57 -0.18 -2.86
C LEU A 237 33.39 -0.72 -3.68
N LYS A 238 32.40 -1.28 -2.99
CA LYS A 238 31.12 -1.71 -3.57
C LYS A 238 30.00 -0.84 -3.01
N LEU A 239 29.16 -0.34 -3.90
CA LEU A 239 27.99 0.48 -3.53
C LEU A 239 26.76 -0.40 -3.31
N TRP A 240 25.84 0.10 -2.51
CA TRP A 240 24.53 -0.50 -2.24
C TRP A 240 23.47 0.24 -3.06
N ASP A 241 22.62 -0.49 -3.77
CA ASP A 241 21.38 -0.03 -4.39
C ASP A 241 20.39 -1.20 -4.56
N GLU A 242 19.22 -0.95 -5.17
CA GLU A 242 18.19 -1.97 -5.37
C GLU A 242 18.59 -3.15 -6.28
N PHE A 243 19.62 -2.99 -7.11
CA PHE A 243 20.10 -4.01 -8.04
C PHE A 243 21.33 -4.74 -7.49
N ALA A 244 22.16 -4.03 -6.71
CA ALA A 244 23.37 -4.52 -6.09
C ALA A 244 23.38 -4.19 -4.59
N PRO A 245 22.67 -4.97 -3.74
CA PRO A 245 22.56 -4.71 -2.31
C PRO A 245 23.83 -5.14 -1.54
N ASN A 246 24.98 -4.55 -1.86
CA ASN A 246 26.26 -4.89 -1.23
C ASN A 246 26.34 -4.38 0.22
N LEU A 247 26.52 -5.29 1.17
CA LEU A 247 26.64 -4.99 2.60
C LEU A 247 28.04 -5.27 3.14
N TYR A 248 28.43 -4.44 4.10
CA TYR A 248 29.65 -4.54 4.89
C TYR A 248 29.34 -4.90 6.34
N CYS A 249 30.34 -5.45 7.02
CA CYS A 249 30.41 -5.62 8.46
C CYS A 249 31.61 -4.84 8.99
N LEU A 250 31.41 -4.07 10.05
CA LEU A 250 32.47 -3.50 10.87
C LEU A 250 32.47 -4.24 12.22
N GLU A 251 33.58 -4.87 12.54
CA GLU A 251 33.83 -5.52 13.83
C GLU A 251 34.89 -4.73 14.59
N ALA A 252 34.65 -4.47 15.86
CA ALA A 252 35.53 -3.73 16.74
C ALA A 252 35.90 -4.58 17.95
N GLU A 253 37.18 -4.97 18.03
CA GLU A 253 37.75 -5.72 19.15
C GLU A 253 38.45 -4.76 20.12
N LEU A 254 37.85 -4.52 21.28
CA LEU A 254 38.41 -3.68 22.33
C LEU A 254 39.28 -4.52 23.27
N ALA A 255 40.50 -4.08 23.53
CA ALA A 255 41.39 -4.64 24.53
C ALA A 255 42.11 -3.53 25.31
N GLY A 256 41.98 -3.54 26.64
CA GLY A 256 42.57 -2.50 27.47
C GLY A 256 42.73 -2.88 28.92
N LYS A 257 42.97 -1.87 29.76
CA LYS A 257 42.98 -1.99 31.22
C LYS A 257 42.25 -0.82 31.86
N ALA A 258 41.44 -1.11 32.88
CA ALA A 258 40.82 -0.14 33.76
C ALA A 258 41.35 -0.32 35.19
N GLY A 259 41.96 0.72 35.79
CA GLY A 259 42.58 0.60 37.12
C GLY A 259 43.65 -0.50 37.23
N GLY A 260 44.28 -0.87 36.12
CA GLY A 260 45.26 -1.98 36.05
C GLY A 260 44.67 -3.36 35.76
N VAL A 261 43.34 -3.51 35.80
CA VAL A 261 42.63 -4.77 35.52
C VAL A 261 42.33 -4.88 34.02
N PRO A 262 42.62 -6.03 33.36
CA PRO A 262 42.28 -6.22 31.95
C PRO A 262 40.77 -6.08 31.69
N VAL A 263 40.43 -5.40 30.59
CA VAL A 263 39.07 -5.26 30.08
C VAL A 263 39.07 -5.54 28.58
N SER A 264 38.00 -6.15 28.08
CA SER A 264 37.85 -6.46 26.67
C SER A 264 36.38 -6.47 26.29
N ASP A 265 36.07 -6.04 25.07
CA ASP A 265 34.72 -6.03 24.54
C ASP A 265 34.74 -6.31 23.04
N PHE A 266 33.61 -6.75 22.49
CA PHE A 266 33.44 -6.97 21.07
C PHE A 266 32.13 -6.34 20.60
N TYR A 267 32.21 -5.59 19.52
CA TYR A 267 31.05 -4.95 18.90
C TYR A 267 31.06 -5.22 17.39
N SER A 268 29.88 -5.41 16.80
CA SER A 268 29.73 -5.60 15.37
C SER A 268 28.50 -4.85 14.86
N THR A 269 28.61 -4.22 13.70
CA THR A 269 27.48 -3.61 12.99
C THR A 269 27.59 -3.86 11.50
N ARG A 270 26.45 -4.07 10.86
CA ARG A 270 26.33 -4.08 9.39
C ARG A 270 26.08 -2.66 8.89
N PHE A 271 26.48 -2.39 7.65
CA PHE A 271 26.18 -1.14 6.96
C PHE A 271 26.28 -1.31 5.43
N GLY A 272 25.75 -0.36 4.68
CA GLY A 272 25.94 -0.27 3.23
C GLY A 272 26.41 1.12 2.82
N ILE A 273 26.97 1.21 1.62
CA ILE A 273 27.57 2.45 1.11
C ILE A 273 26.76 2.93 -0.08
N ARG A 274 26.07 4.06 0.07
CA ARG A 274 25.24 4.66 -0.98
C ARG A 274 25.08 6.16 -0.78
N GLU A 275 24.80 6.85 -1.88
CA GLU A 275 24.27 8.21 -1.90
C GLU A 275 22.84 8.14 -2.45
N PHE A 276 21.87 8.66 -1.69
CA PHE A 276 20.47 8.79 -2.10
C PHE A 276 20.11 10.28 -2.05
N THR A 277 19.70 10.84 -3.20
CA THR A 277 19.45 12.26 -3.37
C THR A 277 18.45 12.50 -4.50
N HIS A 278 18.28 13.73 -4.96
CA HIS A 278 17.52 14.07 -6.15
C HIS A 278 18.26 15.08 -7.04
N GLU A 279 17.94 15.05 -8.33
CA GLU A 279 18.36 16.01 -9.36
C GLU A 279 17.11 16.65 -9.98
N GLY A 280 16.76 17.84 -9.50
CA GLY A 280 15.47 18.46 -9.86
C GLY A 280 14.32 17.57 -9.40
N THR A 281 13.49 17.12 -10.34
CA THR A 281 12.31 16.29 -10.04
C THR A 281 12.57 14.78 -10.03
N GLN A 282 13.81 14.31 -10.21
CA GLN A 282 14.11 12.88 -10.22
C GLN A 282 14.98 12.46 -9.04
N PHE A 283 14.61 11.37 -8.37
CA PHE A 283 15.47 10.71 -7.40
C PHE A 283 16.72 10.12 -8.08
N SER A 284 17.82 10.05 -7.34
CA SER A 284 19.10 9.52 -7.79
C SER A 284 19.74 8.67 -6.71
N VAL A 285 20.22 7.48 -7.08
CA VAL A 285 20.97 6.58 -6.22
C VAL A 285 22.33 6.32 -6.86
N ASN A 286 23.40 6.68 -6.16
CA ASN A 286 24.78 6.55 -6.66
C ASN A 286 24.98 7.23 -8.04
N GLY A 287 24.29 8.34 -8.29
CA GLY A 287 24.33 9.09 -9.56
C GLY A 287 23.46 8.52 -10.69
N LYS A 288 22.66 7.48 -10.44
CA LYS A 288 21.70 6.91 -11.40
C LYS A 288 20.29 7.34 -11.05
N LYS A 289 19.53 7.84 -12.03
CA LYS A 289 18.14 8.23 -11.80
C LYS A 289 17.29 7.00 -11.54
N VAL A 290 16.40 7.08 -10.56
CA VAL A 290 15.48 6.00 -10.19
C VAL A 290 14.04 6.52 -10.14
N ILE A 291 13.10 5.62 -10.37
CA ILE A 291 11.70 5.83 -10.06
C ILE A 291 11.34 4.95 -8.86
N LEU A 292 10.72 5.55 -7.84
CA LEU A 292 10.26 4.80 -6.67
C LEU A 292 8.93 4.12 -7.01
N ARG A 293 8.95 2.79 -7.03
CA ARG A 293 7.80 1.91 -7.25
C ARG A 293 7.41 1.38 -5.89
N GLY A 294 6.53 2.12 -5.23
CA GLY A 294 6.25 1.99 -3.80
C GLY A 294 4.98 1.25 -3.46
N ASP A 295 4.95 0.65 -2.28
CA ASP A 295 3.73 0.26 -1.56
C ASP A 295 3.62 1.09 -0.27
N ALA A 296 2.42 1.60 0.03
CA ALA A 296 2.10 2.25 1.29
C ALA A 296 1.56 1.21 2.28
N LEU A 297 2.46 0.74 3.14
CA LEU A 297 2.17 -0.28 4.13
C LEU A 297 1.37 0.29 5.30
N LEU A 298 0.06 0.01 5.30
CA LEU A 298 -0.84 0.34 6.41
C LEU A 298 -0.59 -0.52 7.63
N HIS A 299 -0.34 -1.81 7.44
CA HIS A 299 -0.03 -2.75 8.52
C HIS A 299 0.62 -4.02 7.98
N GLU A 300 1.36 -4.73 8.83
CA GLU A 300 2.03 -5.97 8.45
C GLU A 300 1.26 -7.23 8.93
N LYS A 301 -0.08 -7.15 9.05
CA LYS A 301 -0.93 -8.25 9.54
C LYS A 301 -0.79 -9.54 8.72
N TYR A 302 -0.49 -9.43 7.43
CA TYR A 302 -0.24 -10.57 6.55
C TYR A 302 0.87 -11.48 7.09
N MET A 303 1.85 -10.96 7.85
CA MET A 303 2.91 -11.76 8.45
C MET A 303 2.34 -12.85 9.36
N TYR A 304 1.41 -12.50 10.25
CA TYR A 304 0.75 -13.49 11.12
C TYR A 304 -0.10 -14.48 10.33
N ARG A 305 -0.76 -14.02 9.27
CA ARG A 305 -1.60 -14.85 8.40
C ARG A 305 -0.78 -15.85 7.58
N MET A 306 0.46 -15.50 7.23
CA MET A 306 1.45 -16.37 6.60
C MET A 306 2.20 -17.28 7.60
N GLY A 307 1.94 -17.16 8.91
CA GLY A 307 2.66 -17.89 9.95
C GLY A 307 4.10 -17.41 10.17
N LEU A 308 4.37 -16.14 9.86
CA LEU A 308 5.68 -15.49 9.93
C LEU A 308 5.76 -14.52 11.12
N SER A 309 6.99 -14.23 11.57
CA SER A 309 7.25 -13.29 12.67
C SER A 309 7.64 -11.90 12.16
N LEU A 310 7.01 -10.85 12.70
CA LEU A 310 7.39 -9.45 12.45
C LEU A 310 8.80 -9.08 12.92
N TYR A 311 9.39 -9.90 13.78
CA TYR A 311 10.67 -9.64 14.43
C TYR A 311 11.79 -10.56 13.90
N SER A 312 11.53 -11.27 12.80
CA SER A 312 12.49 -12.16 12.16
C SER A 312 12.94 -11.58 10.83
N ARG A 313 14.24 -11.28 10.72
CA ARG A 313 14.86 -10.85 9.45
C ARG A 313 14.58 -11.86 8.33
N GLU A 314 14.74 -13.15 8.61
CA GLU A 314 14.59 -14.22 7.62
C GLU A 314 13.15 -14.32 7.08
N ASP A 315 12.15 -14.03 7.92
CA ASP A 315 10.76 -14.00 7.49
C ASP A 315 10.46 -12.77 6.64
N TRP A 316 11.00 -11.62 7.03
CA TRP A 316 10.90 -10.40 6.21
C TRP A 316 11.57 -10.55 4.85
N VAL A 317 12.72 -11.23 4.75
CA VAL A 317 13.35 -11.52 3.45
C VAL A 317 12.39 -12.28 2.51
N LYS A 318 11.55 -13.18 3.03
CA LYS A 318 10.56 -13.90 2.20
C LYS A 318 9.51 -12.94 1.65
N VAL A 319 8.96 -12.07 2.49
CA VAL A 319 7.94 -11.10 2.09
C VAL A 319 8.49 -10.04 1.15
N LEU A 320 9.66 -9.49 1.45
CA LEU A 320 10.30 -8.47 0.61
C LEU A 320 10.68 -9.02 -0.78
N LYS A 321 10.93 -10.33 -0.91
CA LYS A 321 11.08 -10.98 -2.21
C LYS A 321 9.79 -11.00 -3.02
N ILE A 322 8.63 -11.20 -2.38
CA ILE A 322 7.32 -11.08 -3.05
C ILE A 322 7.16 -9.66 -3.60
N TYR A 323 7.48 -8.63 -2.80
CA TYR A 323 7.47 -7.24 -3.29
C TYR A 323 8.37 -7.04 -4.52
N LYS A 324 9.61 -7.56 -4.49
CA LYS A 324 10.52 -7.48 -5.66
C LYS A 324 10.00 -8.24 -6.88
N GLU A 325 9.37 -9.40 -6.68
CA GLU A 325 8.74 -10.19 -7.74
C GLU A 325 7.63 -9.41 -8.46
N TYR A 326 6.95 -8.51 -7.76
CA TYR A 326 5.94 -7.59 -8.30
C TYR A 326 6.50 -6.21 -8.70
N GLY A 327 7.83 -6.06 -8.78
CA GLY A 327 8.50 -4.85 -9.27
C GLY A 327 8.59 -3.69 -8.27
N ILE A 328 8.18 -3.89 -7.02
CA ILE A 328 8.28 -2.91 -5.95
C ILE A 328 9.74 -2.80 -5.47
N ASN A 329 10.24 -1.57 -5.34
CA ASN A 329 11.59 -1.27 -4.85
C ASN A 329 11.61 -0.35 -3.63
N TYR A 330 10.44 0.07 -3.16
CA TYR A 330 10.29 1.08 -2.13
C TYR A 330 9.10 0.77 -1.23
N LEU A 331 9.23 0.98 0.08
CA LEU A 331 8.14 0.83 1.03
C LEU A 331 8.03 2.07 1.92
N ARG A 332 6.82 2.61 1.99
CA ARG A 332 6.44 3.64 2.97
C ARG A 332 5.67 2.98 4.10
N PHE A 333 6.07 3.22 5.34
CA PHE A 333 5.35 2.76 6.51
C PHE A 333 4.41 3.86 6.99
N HIS A 334 3.10 3.59 6.91
CA HIS A 334 2.06 4.57 7.24
C HIS A 334 2.06 4.85 8.74
N THR A 335 2.46 6.06 9.13
CA THR A 335 2.42 6.60 10.50
C THR A 335 3.20 5.81 11.56
N HIS A 336 4.22 5.06 11.16
CA HIS A 336 5.11 4.38 12.09
C HIS A 336 6.46 4.01 11.46
N CYS A 337 7.41 3.61 12.31
CA CYS A 337 8.62 2.89 11.93
C CYS A 337 8.45 1.39 12.25
N PRO A 338 8.78 0.48 11.33
CA PRO A 338 8.66 -0.97 11.53
C PRO A 338 9.85 -1.55 12.33
N PRO A 339 9.77 -2.80 12.82
CA PRO A 339 10.86 -3.43 13.58
C PRO A 339 12.21 -3.46 12.83
N ASN A 340 13.33 -3.55 13.55
CA ASN A 340 14.66 -3.53 12.93
C ASN A 340 14.84 -4.64 11.88
N ALA A 341 14.22 -5.79 12.15
CA ALA A 341 14.21 -6.96 11.28
C ALA A 341 13.79 -6.63 9.83
N VAL A 342 12.91 -5.64 9.62
CA VAL A 342 12.46 -5.22 8.28
C VAL A 342 13.56 -4.47 7.55
N PHE A 343 14.28 -3.58 8.24
CA PHE A 343 15.40 -2.85 7.66
C PHE A 343 16.58 -3.77 7.37
N GLU A 344 16.88 -4.72 8.26
CA GLU A 344 17.90 -5.75 8.00
C GLU A 344 17.56 -6.58 6.75
N ALA A 345 16.29 -6.94 6.57
CA ALA A 345 15.84 -7.65 5.39
C ALA A 345 15.86 -6.77 4.14
N ALA A 346 15.46 -5.50 4.24
CA ALA A 346 15.45 -4.56 3.13
C ALA A 346 16.86 -4.23 2.63
N ASP A 347 17.82 -4.15 3.56
CA ASP A 347 19.25 -4.05 3.26
C ASP A 347 19.77 -5.25 2.46
N GLU A 348 19.35 -6.48 2.80
CA GLU A 348 19.75 -7.70 2.10
C GLU A 348 19.06 -7.85 0.74
N VAL A 349 17.81 -7.42 0.62
CA VAL A 349 16.98 -7.60 -0.60
C VAL A 349 17.15 -6.44 -1.59
N GLY A 350 17.54 -5.25 -1.14
CA GLY A 350 17.63 -4.05 -1.97
C GLY A 350 16.27 -3.37 -2.16
N ILE A 351 15.66 -2.93 -1.05
CA ILE A 351 14.43 -2.13 -1.02
C ILE A 351 14.69 -0.84 -0.24
N TYR A 352 14.24 0.29 -0.79
CA TYR A 352 14.31 1.60 -0.14
C TYR A 352 13.15 1.78 0.86
N MET A 353 13.40 2.44 1.98
CA MET A 353 12.45 2.53 3.09
C MET A 353 12.21 3.99 3.50
N GLN A 354 10.93 4.33 3.66
CA GLN A 354 10.44 5.55 4.30
C GLN A 354 9.59 5.20 5.54
N PRO A 355 10.18 5.14 6.74
CA PRO A 355 9.40 5.18 7.97
C PRO A 355 8.75 6.56 8.18
N GLU A 356 7.76 6.59 9.06
CA GLU A 356 7.10 7.81 9.53
C GLU A 356 7.25 7.95 11.05
N LEU A 357 7.42 9.19 11.53
CA LEU A 357 7.08 9.47 12.92
C LEU A 357 5.56 9.35 13.11
N THR A 358 5.13 9.27 14.36
CA THR A 358 3.71 9.13 14.72
C THR A 358 3.02 10.48 14.93
N ILE A 359 3.46 11.57 14.32
CA ILE A 359 2.86 12.89 14.62
C ILE A 359 1.41 12.95 14.11
N GLY A 360 0.50 13.47 14.94
CA GLY A 360 -0.93 13.57 14.63
C GLY A 360 -1.75 13.94 15.85
N GLY A 361 -3.00 14.40 15.72
CA GLY A 361 -3.83 14.89 16.84
C GLY A 361 -5.13 14.13 17.08
N THR A 362 -6.06 14.69 17.88
CA THR A 362 -7.45 14.18 18.00
C THR A 362 -8.11 14.16 16.62
N ASN A 363 -8.54 12.97 16.17
CA ASN A 363 -8.95 12.60 14.80
C ASN A 363 -7.80 12.34 13.79
N GLY A 364 -6.62 11.96 14.27
CA GLY A 364 -5.52 11.43 13.47
C GLY A 364 -4.63 12.50 12.85
N MET A 365 -5.18 13.55 12.25
CA MET A 365 -4.42 14.37 11.29
C MET A 365 -4.05 15.78 11.76
N ASN A 366 -4.76 16.40 12.71
CA ASN A 366 -4.58 17.84 12.99
C ASN A 366 -3.69 18.12 14.22
N VAL A 367 -2.53 18.75 14.01
CA VAL A 367 -1.58 19.21 15.04
C VAL A 367 -1.91 20.64 15.47
N PRO A 368 -2.51 20.85 16.66
CA PRO A 368 -2.93 22.18 17.09
C PRO A 368 -1.73 23.08 17.41
N GLY A 369 -1.75 24.33 16.93
CA GLY A 369 -0.72 25.33 17.25
C GLY A 369 -0.92 25.99 18.62
N PRO A 370 0.03 26.84 19.07
CA PRO A 370 0.07 27.43 20.42
C PRO A 370 -1.19 28.21 20.87
N GLU A 371 -1.95 28.75 19.91
CA GLU A 371 -3.19 29.49 20.18
C GLU A 371 -4.40 28.57 20.46
N SER A 372 -4.26 27.25 20.25
CA SER A 372 -5.32 26.28 20.48
C SER A 372 -5.37 25.81 21.93
N PRO A 373 -6.56 25.63 22.53
CA PRO A 373 -6.68 25.00 23.86
C PRO A 373 -6.28 23.52 23.86
N LEU A 374 -6.12 22.90 22.69
CA LEU A 374 -5.66 21.52 22.51
C LEU A 374 -4.14 21.43 22.25
N PHE A 375 -3.42 22.55 22.33
CA PHE A 375 -1.97 22.57 22.18
C PHE A 375 -1.28 21.72 23.25
N ASP A 376 -0.38 20.83 22.83
CA ASP A 376 0.50 20.07 23.72
C ASP A 376 1.93 20.64 23.63
N PRO A 377 2.41 21.39 24.65
CA PRO A 377 3.77 21.95 24.64
C PRO A 377 4.86 20.87 24.71
N LEU A 378 4.51 19.62 25.01
CA LEU A 378 5.45 18.52 25.07
C LEU A 378 5.54 17.74 23.75
N LEU A 379 4.71 18.05 22.74
CA LEU A 379 4.74 17.36 21.45
C LEU A 379 6.09 17.53 20.74
N GLU A 380 6.50 18.78 20.49
CA GLU A 380 7.77 19.10 19.81
C GLU A 380 8.99 18.46 20.50
N PRO A 381 9.24 18.65 21.82
CA PRO A 381 10.39 18.02 22.47
C PRO A 381 10.29 16.49 22.55
N THR A 382 9.08 15.91 22.52
CA THR A 382 8.91 14.45 22.45
C THR A 382 9.26 13.94 21.05
N MET A 383 8.76 14.58 19.99
CA MET A 383 9.07 14.20 18.60
C MET A 383 10.54 14.41 18.25
N GLN A 384 11.19 15.47 18.75
CA GLN A 384 12.64 15.65 18.62
C GLN A 384 13.41 14.49 19.25
N ARG A 385 13.05 14.10 20.49
CA ARG A 385 13.70 13.02 21.21
C ARG A 385 13.45 11.67 20.53
N TRP A 386 12.21 11.34 20.17
CA TRP A 386 11.88 10.10 19.46
C TRP A 386 12.53 10.03 18.09
N GLY A 387 12.49 11.12 17.32
CA GLY A 387 13.13 11.19 16.01
C GLY A 387 14.65 11.06 16.09
N LYS A 388 15.31 11.67 17.08
CA LYS A 388 16.75 11.47 17.32
C LYS A 388 17.05 9.99 17.60
N GLU A 389 16.33 9.34 18.52
CA GLU A 389 16.57 7.94 18.85
C GLU A 389 16.31 7.02 17.65
N LEU A 390 15.31 7.33 16.81
CA LEU A 390 15.06 6.62 15.54
C LEU A 390 16.21 6.79 14.55
N LEU A 391 16.71 8.01 14.35
CA LEU A 391 17.84 8.27 13.46
C LEU A 391 19.09 7.51 13.93
N ASP A 392 19.39 7.54 15.23
CA ASP A 392 20.53 6.83 15.81
C ASP A 392 20.38 5.30 15.69
N TRP A 393 19.16 4.78 15.88
CA TRP A 393 18.84 3.34 15.77
C TRP A 393 18.99 2.84 14.34
N LEU A 394 18.54 3.61 13.34
CA LEU A 394 18.54 3.20 11.93
C LEU A 394 19.75 3.69 11.12
N HIS A 395 20.70 4.41 11.75
CA HIS A 395 21.73 5.18 11.04
C HIS A 395 22.53 4.35 10.02
N ASN A 396 22.87 3.11 10.37
CA ASN A 396 23.72 2.25 9.54
C ASN A 396 22.94 1.47 8.45
N HIS A 397 21.60 1.49 8.46
CA HIS A 397 20.79 0.78 7.47
C HIS A 397 20.82 1.51 6.13
N PRO A 398 21.42 0.95 5.06
CA PRO A 398 21.44 1.59 3.77
C PRO A 398 20.03 1.73 3.15
N SER A 399 19.09 0.85 3.48
CA SER A 399 17.70 0.91 3.03
C SER A 399 16.91 2.09 3.58
N PHE A 400 17.25 2.59 4.77
CA PHE A 400 16.65 3.80 5.31
C PHE A 400 17.17 5.02 4.54
N VAL A 401 16.31 5.63 3.72
CA VAL A 401 16.70 6.72 2.81
C VAL A 401 15.84 7.97 2.95
N MET A 402 14.59 7.83 3.43
CA MET A 402 13.61 8.91 3.52
C MET A 402 12.92 8.89 4.88
N LEU A 403 12.55 10.05 5.43
CA LEU A 403 11.75 10.16 6.66
C LEU A 403 10.69 11.25 6.51
N THR A 404 9.44 10.92 6.83
CA THR A 404 8.34 11.88 6.99
C THR A 404 7.87 11.94 8.45
N LEU A 405 7.26 13.06 8.86
CA LEU A 405 6.79 13.17 10.26
C LEU A 405 5.48 12.41 10.50
N GLY A 406 4.71 12.08 9.45
CA GLY A 406 3.43 11.37 9.53
C GLY A 406 2.63 11.43 8.23
N ASN A 407 1.35 11.07 8.32
CA ASN A 407 0.39 10.98 7.21
C ASN A 407 -0.66 12.08 7.30
N GLU A 408 -0.89 12.77 6.18
CA GLU A 408 -1.99 13.73 5.96
C GLU A 408 -2.10 14.78 7.06
N ILE A 409 -0.96 15.23 7.57
CA ILE A 409 -0.89 16.12 8.71
C ILE A 409 -1.48 17.48 8.34
N ASN A 410 -2.25 18.05 9.26
CA ASN A 410 -2.83 19.38 9.19
C ASN A 410 -2.43 20.18 10.44
N GLY A 411 -2.64 21.50 10.44
CA GLY A 411 -2.43 22.36 11.61
C GLY A 411 -1.16 23.21 11.55
N ASP A 412 -0.35 23.21 12.61
CA ASP A 412 0.80 24.12 12.77
C ASP A 412 2.00 23.75 11.87
N ARG A 413 2.05 24.37 10.68
CA ARG A 413 3.16 24.25 9.73
C ARG A 413 4.53 24.61 10.30
N SER A 414 4.59 25.62 11.16
CA SER A 414 5.86 26.11 11.70
C SER A 414 6.54 25.05 12.58
N LEU A 415 5.74 24.25 13.29
CA LEU A 415 6.24 23.13 14.10
C LEU A 415 6.80 22.03 13.20
N LEU A 416 6.09 21.67 12.12
CA LEU A 416 6.56 20.67 11.16
C LEU A 416 7.88 21.09 10.49
N GLU A 417 7.99 22.36 10.09
CA GLU A 417 9.24 22.93 9.56
C GLU A 417 10.41 22.78 10.52
N ARG A 418 10.24 23.19 11.79
CA ARG A 418 11.29 23.08 12.81
C ARG A 418 11.69 21.65 13.11
N LEU A 419 10.75 20.70 13.08
CA LEU A 419 11.05 19.28 13.27
C LEU A 419 11.86 18.71 12.10
N VAL A 420 11.49 19.02 10.85
CA VAL A 420 12.27 18.63 9.67
C VAL A 420 13.70 19.20 9.74
N GLU A 421 13.84 20.49 10.04
CA GLU A 421 15.15 21.14 10.19
C GLU A 421 16.00 20.49 11.29
N TYR A 422 15.38 20.19 12.44
CA TYR A 422 16.05 19.54 13.55
C TYR A 422 16.57 18.14 13.18
N LEU A 423 15.73 17.30 12.57
CA LEU A 423 16.09 15.92 12.21
C LEU A 423 17.15 15.90 11.10
N ARG A 424 17.00 16.75 10.08
CA ARG A 424 17.98 16.90 9.01
C ARG A 424 19.36 17.34 9.52
N ALA A 425 19.40 18.21 10.53
CA ALA A 425 20.66 18.63 11.14
C ALA A 425 21.37 17.50 11.91
N LEU A 426 20.62 16.50 12.41
CA LEU A 426 21.17 15.33 13.09
C LEU A 426 21.71 14.29 12.11
N ASP A 427 21.00 14.03 11.01
CA ASP A 427 21.45 13.13 9.96
C ASP A 427 21.14 13.71 8.56
N PRO A 428 22.09 14.38 7.91
CA PRO A 428 21.89 14.98 6.58
C PRO A 428 21.98 13.94 5.45
N THR A 429 22.18 12.66 5.76
CA THR A 429 22.34 11.59 4.76
C THR A 429 21.01 10.91 4.38
N ARG A 430 19.88 11.54 4.73
CA ARG A 430 18.51 11.12 4.42
C ARG A 430 17.76 12.27 3.75
N MET A 431 16.71 11.93 3.00
CA MET A 431 15.75 12.90 2.49
C MET A 431 14.59 13.07 3.47
N TYR A 432 14.10 14.30 3.62
CA TYR A 432 13.05 14.65 4.57
C TYR A 432 11.89 15.37 3.88
N ALA A 433 10.69 15.14 4.37
CA ALA A 433 9.52 15.96 4.08
C ALA A 433 8.65 16.08 5.34
N GLN A 434 7.81 17.12 5.43
CA GLN A 434 6.91 17.33 6.55
C GLN A 434 5.97 16.13 6.76
N GLY A 435 5.47 15.56 5.68
CA GLY A 435 4.59 14.41 5.74
C GLY A 435 4.15 13.91 4.37
N SER A 436 3.37 12.85 4.36
CA SER A 436 2.82 12.27 3.16
C SER A 436 1.38 12.78 2.95
N ASN A 437 1.14 13.50 1.85
CA ASN A 437 -0.15 14.15 1.52
C ASN A 437 -0.63 15.17 2.59
N ASP A 438 0.31 15.86 3.22
CA ASP A 438 0.02 16.88 4.22
C ASP A 438 -0.85 18.01 3.67
N PHE A 439 -1.71 18.53 4.55
CA PHE A 439 -2.71 19.54 4.22
C PHE A 439 -3.60 19.11 3.06
N ILE A 440 -4.18 17.90 3.13
CA ILE A 440 -4.99 17.25 2.08
C ILE A 440 -6.05 18.12 1.36
N ARG A 441 -6.46 19.26 1.94
CA ARG A 441 -7.40 20.22 1.31
C ARG A 441 -6.77 21.55 0.87
N GLN A 442 -5.48 21.75 1.14
CA GLN A 442 -4.67 22.94 0.88
C GLN A 442 -3.20 22.55 0.70
N GLN A 443 -2.96 21.54 -0.16
CA GLN A 443 -1.62 21.00 -0.35
C GLN A 443 -0.71 22.08 -0.87
N CYS A 444 0.46 22.20 -0.26
CA CYS A 444 1.52 23.02 -0.78
C CYS A 444 2.84 22.35 -0.47
N LEU A 445 3.77 22.43 -1.40
CA LEU A 445 5.14 22.04 -1.15
C LEU A 445 5.77 22.97 -0.11
N SER A 446 6.35 22.41 0.94
CA SER A 446 7.18 23.19 1.86
C SER A 446 8.55 23.47 1.24
N VAL A 447 9.12 24.63 1.55
CA VAL A 447 10.46 25.01 1.06
C VAL A 447 11.58 24.12 1.61
N ASN A 448 11.30 23.38 2.69
CA ASN A 448 12.24 22.50 3.37
C ASN A 448 12.02 21.01 3.04
N ASP A 449 11.08 20.67 2.15
CA ASP A 449 10.84 19.29 1.73
C ASP A 449 11.78 18.92 0.57
N ASP A 450 12.44 17.75 0.66
CA ASP A 450 13.31 17.22 -0.41
C ASP A 450 12.52 16.50 -1.51
N PHE A 451 11.26 16.17 -1.24
CA PHE A 451 10.35 15.47 -2.14
C PHE A 451 8.91 15.77 -1.74
N TRP A 452 7.96 15.53 -2.65
CA TRP A 452 6.55 15.79 -2.43
C TRP A 452 5.71 14.54 -2.67
N SER A 453 5.34 13.85 -1.60
CA SER A 453 4.30 12.81 -1.68
C SER A 453 2.93 13.48 -1.58
N THR A 454 2.17 13.48 -2.68
CA THR A 454 0.88 14.18 -2.74
C THR A 454 -0.07 13.56 -3.74
N MET A 455 -1.38 13.72 -3.51
CA MET A 455 -2.40 13.41 -4.50
C MET A 455 -2.66 14.57 -5.46
N LYS A 456 -2.44 15.83 -5.06
CA LYS A 456 -2.74 17.03 -5.85
C LYS A 456 -1.58 18.02 -5.75
N THR A 457 -1.24 18.67 -6.86
CA THR A 457 -0.33 19.82 -6.88
C THR A 457 -1.17 21.08 -7.07
N ASP A 458 -0.97 22.05 -6.18
CA ASP A 458 -1.72 23.30 -6.21
C ASP A 458 -1.09 24.25 -7.24
N THR A 459 -1.91 24.71 -8.18
CA THR A 459 -1.58 25.90 -8.98
C THR A 459 -2.62 26.96 -8.64
N PRO A 460 -2.29 28.27 -8.66
CA PRO A 460 -3.19 29.33 -8.19
C PRO A 460 -4.59 29.41 -8.85
N TRP A 461 -4.87 28.57 -9.85
CA TRP A 461 -6.09 28.60 -10.65
C TRP A 461 -6.81 27.24 -10.79
N GLU A 462 -6.15 26.09 -10.57
CA GLU A 462 -6.73 24.74 -10.75
C GLU A 462 -5.98 23.66 -9.92
N TYR A 463 -6.71 22.74 -9.28
CA TYR A 463 -6.12 21.51 -8.71
C TYR A 463 -5.62 20.62 -9.85
N LYS A 464 -4.32 20.34 -9.87
CA LYS A 464 -3.73 19.39 -10.81
C LYS A 464 -3.49 18.05 -10.11
N MET A 465 -3.97 16.97 -10.71
CA MET A 465 -3.94 15.63 -10.13
C MET A 465 -2.59 14.96 -10.35
N ALA A 466 -2.06 14.29 -9.33
CA ALA A 466 -0.80 13.53 -9.39
C ALA A 466 -1.03 12.00 -9.40
N ARG A 467 -2.28 11.54 -9.40
CA ARG A 467 -2.69 10.12 -9.49
C ARG A 467 -4.03 9.95 -10.22
N GLY A 468 -4.43 8.71 -10.50
CA GLY A 468 -5.59 8.37 -11.32
C GLY A 468 -6.96 8.36 -10.62
N SER A 469 -7.00 8.20 -9.30
CA SER A 469 -8.22 7.94 -8.52
C SER A 469 -8.39 8.84 -7.28
N TYR A 470 -9.65 9.16 -6.97
CA TYR A 470 -10.07 9.97 -5.82
C TYR A 470 -11.42 9.47 -5.30
N ALA A 471 -11.69 9.77 -4.03
CA ALA A 471 -13.01 9.57 -3.46
C ALA A 471 -14.02 10.53 -4.10
N HIS A 472 -15.29 10.11 -4.23
CA HIS A 472 -16.38 10.98 -4.69
C HIS A 472 -16.70 12.11 -3.69
N SER A 473 -16.19 12.01 -2.46
CA SER A 473 -16.18 13.09 -1.46
C SER A 473 -15.11 14.16 -1.71
N ASP A 474 -14.23 13.97 -2.71
CA ASP A 474 -13.09 14.83 -3.02
C ASP A 474 -12.98 15.15 -4.54
N LEU A 475 -14.04 15.75 -5.10
CA LEU A 475 -14.09 16.10 -6.51
C LEU A 475 -13.08 17.21 -6.91
N PRO A 476 -12.72 17.29 -8.21
CA PRO A 476 -13.10 16.40 -9.31
C PRO A 476 -12.45 15.00 -9.22
N LEU A 477 -13.07 14.00 -9.86
CA LEU A 477 -12.52 12.65 -9.96
C LEU A 477 -11.30 12.60 -10.89
N GLY A 478 -10.46 11.59 -10.67
CA GLY A 478 -9.20 11.43 -11.40
C GLY A 478 -9.38 10.90 -12.83
N PRO A 479 -8.32 10.93 -13.66
CA PRO A 479 -8.40 10.51 -15.06
C PRO A 479 -8.78 9.03 -15.23
N VAL A 480 -8.54 8.15 -14.26
CA VAL A 480 -8.99 6.74 -14.34
C VAL A 480 -10.49 6.61 -14.02
N GLN A 481 -11.10 7.63 -13.41
CA GLN A 481 -12.49 7.64 -12.99
C GLN A 481 -13.37 8.60 -13.80
N ASP A 482 -12.78 9.47 -14.63
CA ASP A 482 -13.54 10.43 -15.43
C ASP A 482 -14.40 9.76 -16.51
N SER A 483 -15.34 10.53 -17.05
CA SER A 483 -16.30 10.09 -18.08
C SER A 483 -15.76 10.15 -19.50
N LYS A 484 -14.46 10.42 -19.70
CA LYS A 484 -13.88 10.52 -21.04
C LYS A 484 -13.60 9.14 -21.60
N PRO A 485 -13.85 8.91 -22.90
CA PRO A 485 -13.47 7.67 -23.57
C PRO A 485 -12.02 7.29 -23.31
N ARG A 486 -11.80 6.00 -23.03
CA ARG A 486 -10.49 5.48 -22.61
C ARG A 486 -9.48 5.55 -23.74
N ASN A 487 -8.30 6.06 -23.39
CA ASN A 487 -7.14 6.24 -24.25
C ASN A 487 -5.89 6.25 -23.35
N SER A 488 -4.70 6.10 -23.93
CA SER A 488 -3.44 6.14 -23.18
C SER A 488 -2.59 7.39 -23.50
N LEU A 489 -3.23 8.49 -23.91
CA LEU A 489 -2.53 9.73 -24.26
C LEU A 489 -2.18 10.58 -23.02
N ARG A 490 -2.86 10.37 -21.90
CA ARG A 490 -2.74 11.18 -20.68
C ARG A 490 -1.49 10.83 -19.86
N ASP A 491 -0.97 11.86 -19.19
CA ASP A 491 0.13 11.81 -18.21
C ASP A 491 0.00 12.99 -17.21
N HIS A 492 0.89 13.08 -16.23
CA HIS A 492 0.88 14.10 -15.18
C HIS A 492 1.89 15.23 -15.39
N SER A 493 2.43 15.40 -16.61
CA SER A 493 3.50 16.38 -16.86
C SER A 493 3.08 17.80 -16.47
N GLU A 494 1.83 18.17 -16.80
CA GLU A 494 1.27 19.48 -16.45
C GLU A 494 1.06 19.66 -14.95
N SER A 495 0.83 18.57 -14.21
CA SER A 495 0.66 18.60 -12.76
C SER A 495 1.97 18.84 -12.03
N ILE A 496 3.05 18.24 -12.50
CA ILE A 496 4.35 18.30 -11.79
C ILE A 496 5.28 19.39 -12.32
N LYS A 497 4.95 20.07 -13.42
CA LYS A 497 5.84 21.03 -14.13
C LYS A 497 6.45 22.14 -13.27
N HIS A 498 5.79 22.51 -12.16
CA HIS A 498 6.25 23.58 -11.26
C HIS A 498 6.92 23.04 -10.00
N SER A 499 6.98 21.73 -9.82
CA SER A 499 7.67 21.13 -8.68
C SER A 499 9.19 21.26 -8.86
N PRO A 500 9.92 21.81 -7.89
CA PRO A 500 11.38 21.82 -7.90
C PRO A 500 12.00 20.51 -7.38
N VAL A 501 11.18 19.63 -6.80
CA VAL A 501 11.57 18.37 -6.17
C VAL A 501 10.78 17.20 -6.75
N PRO A 502 11.20 15.94 -6.54
CA PRO A 502 10.47 14.78 -7.02
C PRO A 502 9.06 14.71 -6.45
N VAL A 503 8.08 14.43 -7.31
CA VAL A 503 6.69 14.17 -6.91
C VAL A 503 6.47 12.66 -6.86
N ILE A 504 5.92 12.18 -5.75
CA ILE A 504 5.46 10.80 -5.57
C ILE A 504 3.93 10.82 -5.56
N ALA A 505 3.31 10.02 -6.42
CA ALA A 505 1.86 9.81 -6.39
C ALA A 505 1.49 9.08 -5.09
N PHE A 506 0.91 9.83 -4.15
CA PHE A 506 0.51 9.32 -2.85
C PHE A 506 -0.66 8.34 -2.98
N GLU A 507 -0.53 7.16 -2.34
CA GLU A 507 -1.59 6.14 -2.22
C GLU A 507 -2.33 5.88 -3.55
N LEU A 508 -1.55 5.71 -4.62
CA LEU A 508 -2.01 5.44 -5.98
C LEU A 508 -2.90 4.18 -6.01
N GLY A 509 -3.95 4.21 -6.82
CA GLY A 509 -4.90 3.12 -6.93
C GLY A 509 -6.05 3.22 -5.94
N GLN A 510 -6.28 2.20 -5.11
CA GLN A 510 -7.47 2.07 -4.25
C GLN A 510 -8.73 1.66 -5.04
N TYR A 511 -8.58 0.64 -5.88
CA TYR A 511 -9.67 0.08 -6.69
C TYR A 511 -10.23 -1.17 -5.99
N GLU A 512 -11.36 -1.02 -5.29
CA GLU A 512 -11.98 -2.06 -4.46
C GLU A 512 -12.47 -3.24 -5.31
N THR A 513 -12.36 -4.45 -4.75
CA THR A 513 -12.88 -5.71 -5.32
C THR A 513 -13.82 -6.41 -4.32
N THR A 514 -14.52 -7.46 -4.75
CA THR A 514 -15.29 -8.30 -3.81
C THR A 514 -14.39 -9.28 -3.03
N CYS A 515 -14.95 -10.02 -2.07
CA CYS A 515 -14.22 -10.98 -1.24
C CYS A 515 -14.21 -12.40 -1.83
N ASN A 516 -13.18 -13.18 -1.50
CA ASN A 516 -13.20 -14.64 -1.64
C ASN A 516 -13.55 -15.30 -0.30
N PHE A 517 -14.68 -15.99 -0.20
CA PHE A 517 -15.15 -16.57 1.07
C PHE A 517 -14.34 -17.79 1.52
N ASP A 518 -13.55 -18.41 0.65
CA ASP A 518 -12.66 -19.52 1.01
C ASP A 518 -11.56 -19.07 1.98
N GLU A 519 -11.32 -17.75 2.06
CA GLU A 519 -10.31 -17.15 2.92
C GLU A 519 -10.76 -17.01 4.38
N ILE A 520 -12.07 -17.00 4.65
CA ILE A 520 -12.63 -16.72 5.99
C ILE A 520 -12.04 -17.66 7.05
N GLU A 521 -11.99 -18.96 6.76
CA GLU A 521 -11.50 -19.99 7.69
C GLU A 521 -9.97 -19.99 7.86
N ARG A 522 -9.25 -19.24 7.01
CA ARG A 522 -7.78 -19.13 7.05
C ARG A 522 -7.28 -18.06 7.99
N PHE A 523 -8.14 -17.10 8.37
CA PHE A 523 -7.73 -16.03 9.28
C PHE A 523 -7.30 -16.61 10.65
N PRO A 524 -6.20 -16.10 11.25
CA PRO A 524 -5.76 -16.54 12.56
C PRO A 524 -6.85 -16.38 13.61
N LYS A 525 -6.88 -17.25 14.63
CA LYS A 525 -7.93 -17.25 15.68
C LYS A 525 -8.07 -15.94 16.46
N MET A 526 -7.05 -15.09 16.44
CA MET A 526 -7.05 -13.77 17.07
C MET A 526 -7.67 -12.68 16.19
N GLU A 527 -7.94 -12.96 14.92
CA GLU A 527 -8.63 -12.07 13.99
C GLU A 527 -10.07 -12.55 13.74
N LEU A 528 -10.96 -11.60 13.50
CA LEU A 528 -12.34 -11.82 13.12
C LEU A 528 -12.61 -11.08 11.79
N PRO A 529 -12.77 -11.78 10.64
CA PRO A 529 -13.00 -11.17 9.34
C PRO A 529 -14.45 -10.70 9.17
N GLY A 530 -14.83 -9.67 9.94
CA GLY A 530 -16.20 -9.20 10.08
C GLY A 530 -16.84 -8.71 8.77
N SER A 531 -16.10 -7.99 7.92
CA SER A 531 -16.62 -7.54 6.61
C SER A 531 -16.96 -8.71 5.69
N MET A 532 -16.10 -9.72 5.62
CA MET A 532 -16.31 -10.91 4.78
C MET A 532 -17.47 -11.76 5.29
N LEU A 533 -17.55 -12.00 6.60
CA LEU A 533 -18.66 -12.74 7.22
C LEU A 533 -20.00 -12.05 7.00
N ARG A 534 -20.04 -10.72 7.12
CA ARG A 534 -21.25 -9.94 6.83
C ARG A 534 -21.63 -10.05 5.35
N TYR A 535 -20.67 -9.88 4.45
CA TYR A 535 -20.94 -9.96 3.02
C TYR A 535 -21.42 -11.36 2.60
N GLN A 536 -20.81 -12.42 3.12
CA GLN A 536 -21.27 -13.80 2.90
C GLN A 536 -22.73 -13.99 3.32
N LYS A 537 -23.11 -13.49 4.50
CA LYS A 537 -24.48 -13.54 4.98
C LYS A 537 -25.43 -12.76 4.07
N MET A 538 -25.04 -11.57 3.61
CA MET A 538 -25.85 -10.76 2.70
C MET A 538 -26.05 -11.45 1.35
N MET A 539 -25.00 -12.06 0.79
CA MET A 539 -25.12 -12.84 -0.44
C MET A 539 -26.01 -14.07 -0.26
N GLU A 540 -25.97 -14.74 0.90
CA GLU A 540 -26.88 -15.84 1.23
C GLU A 540 -28.35 -15.37 1.28
N GLU A 541 -28.61 -14.27 1.99
CA GLU A 541 -29.94 -13.68 2.11
C GLU A 541 -30.52 -13.22 0.76
N GLN A 542 -29.66 -12.81 -0.18
CA GLN A 542 -30.03 -12.39 -1.53
C GLN A 542 -30.00 -13.53 -2.57
N GLY A 543 -29.63 -14.75 -2.19
CA GLY A 543 -29.51 -15.89 -3.13
C GLY A 543 -28.32 -15.80 -4.10
N LEU A 544 -27.34 -14.95 -3.81
CA LEU A 544 -26.22 -14.62 -4.68
C LEU A 544 -24.97 -15.47 -4.47
N LEU A 545 -24.93 -16.38 -3.49
CA LEU A 545 -23.73 -17.19 -3.20
C LEU A 545 -23.16 -17.92 -4.42
N HIS A 546 -24.01 -18.30 -5.37
CA HIS A 546 -23.59 -18.97 -6.60
C HIS A 546 -22.76 -18.08 -7.54
N LYS A 547 -22.81 -16.74 -7.39
CA LYS A 547 -22.04 -15.75 -8.15
C LYS A 547 -20.74 -15.33 -7.47
N GLU A 548 -20.45 -15.77 -6.24
CA GLU A 548 -19.32 -15.25 -5.47
C GLU A 548 -17.99 -15.34 -6.22
N LYS A 549 -17.67 -16.50 -6.80
CA LYS A 549 -16.43 -16.66 -7.57
C LYS A 549 -16.37 -15.82 -8.84
N ASP A 550 -17.50 -15.63 -9.52
CA ASP A 550 -17.57 -14.80 -10.72
C ASP A 550 -17.38 -13.32 -10.37
N PHE A 551 -18.10 -12.83 -9.36
CA PHE A 551 -17.96 -11.44 -8.90
C PHE A 551 -16.56 -11.14 -8.37
N TYR A 552 -15.93 -12.10 -7.66
CA TYR A 552 -14.55 -11.98 -7.23
C TYR A 552 -13.58 -11.84 -8.40
N ARG A 553 -13.65 -12.77 -9.37
CA ARG A 553 -12.82 -12.74 -10.57
C ARG A 553 -13.02 -11.47 -11.38
N ASP A 554 -14.26 -11.11 -11.67
CA ASP A 554 -14.60 -10.09 -12.67
C ASP A 554 -14.40 -8.66 -12.12
N SER A 555 -14.71 -8.42 -10.84
CA SER A 555 -14.34 -7.16 -10.17
C SER A 555 -12.83 -6.98 -10.10
N GLY A 556 -12.09 -8.08 -9.90
CA GLY A 556 -10.64 -8.13 -9.98
C GLY A 556 -10.08 -7.72 -11.34
N LYS A 557 -10.65 -8.24 -12.43
CA LYS A 557 -10.24 -7.88 -13.79
C LYS A 557 -10.49 -6.40 -14.09
N ALA A 558 -11.62 -5.84 -13.64
CA ALA A 558 -11.89 -4.41 -13.75
C ALA A 558 -10.88 -3.56 -12.96
N CYS A 559 -10.57 -3.97 -11.71
CA CYS A 559 -9.55 -3.36 -10.86
C CYS A 559 -8.16 -3.34 -11.54
N LEU A 560 -7.76 -4.43 -12.21
CA LEU A 560 -6.49 -4.50 -12.93
C LEU A 560 -6.38 -3.51 -14.09
N LEU A 561 -7.46 -3.29 -14.86
CA LEU A 561 -7.49 -2.28 -15.91
C LEU A 561 -7.24 -0.87 -15.34
N CYS A 562 -7.83 -0.59 -14.18
CA CYS A 562 -7.64 0.68 -13.49
C CYS A 562 -6.20 0.85 -12.97
N TYR A 563 -5.65 -0.16 -12.30
CA TYR A 563 -4.26 -0.13 -11.81
C TYR A 563 -3.25 0.04 -12.94
N ARG A 564 -3.42 -0.69 -14.05
CA ARG A 564 -2.53 -0.59 -15.20
C ARG A 564 -2.51 0.81 -15.79
N GLU A 565 -3.68 1.40 -16.03
CA GLU A 565 -3.74 2.76 -16.58
C GLU A 565 -3.11 3.79 -15.63
N ASP A 566 -3.36 3.68 -14.33
CA ASP A 566 -2.79 4.58 -13.32
C ASP A 566 -1.25 4.49 -13.28
N ILE A 567 -0.70 3.28 -13.19
CA ILE A 567 0.75 3.04 -13.15
C ILE A 567 1.41 3.46 -14.47
N GLU A 568 0.87 3.06 -15.62
CA GLU A 568 1.46 3.42 -16.91
C GLU A 568 1.43 4.95 -17.12
N MET A 569 0.42 5.65 -16.62
CA MET A 569 0.34 7.12 -16.66
C MET A 569 1.48 7.76 -15.84
N ILE A 570 1.84 7.20 -14.69
CA ILE A 570 3.05 7.62 -13.94
C ILE A 570 4.31 7.35 -14.77
N MET A 571 4.46 6.14 -15.31
CA MET A 571 5.63 5.75 -16.11
C MET A 571 5.77 6.56 -17.42
N ARG A 572 4.65 7.06 -17.97
CA ARG A 572 4.59 7.95 -19.12
C ARG A 572 4.92 9.41 -18.80
N THR A 573 5.01 9.80 -17.52
CA THR A 573 5.23 11.17 -17.07
C THR A 573 6.72 11.48 -16.93
N PRO A 574 7.32 12.32 -17.80
CA PRO A 574 8.71 12.74 -17.65
C PRO A 574 8.92 13.50 -16.34
N GLY A 575 9.95 13.12 -15.57
CA GLY A 575 10.31 13.80 -14.33
C GLY A 575 9.46 13.42 -13.11
N MET A 576 8.63 12.38 -13.21
CA MET A 576 7.88 11.84 -12.09
C MET A 576 8.78 11.00 -11.19
N GLY A 577 8.78 11.30 -9.88
CA GLY A 577 9.67 10.65 -8.91
C GLY A 577 9.23 9.24 -8.51
N GLY A 578 7.94 8.94 -8.58
CA GLY A 578 7.42 7.60 -8.29
C GLY A 578 5.96 7.58 -7.86
N PHE A 579 5.57 6.48 -7.23
CA PHE A 579 4.24 6.25 -6.68
C PHE A 579 4.29 5.36 -5.44
N GLN A 580 3.21 5.36 -4.66
CA GLN A 580 2.97 4.48 -3.52
C GLN A 580 1.61 3.83 -3.71
N ILE A 581 1.50 2.55 -4.08
CA ILE A 581 0.19 1.89 -4.16
C ILE A 581 -0.42 1.67 -2.78
N LEU A 582 -1.74 1.72 -2.69
CA LEU A 582 -2.49 1.39 -1.48
C LEU A 582 -3.47 0.25 -1.75
N SER A 583 -3.10 -1.01 -1.54
CA SER A 583 -1.76 -1.56 -1.27
C SER A 583 -1.54 -2.74 -2.21
N LEU A 584 -0.33 -3.30 -2.29
CA LEU A 584 -0.09 -4.53 -3.05
C LEU A 584 -0.97 -5.70 -2.56
N ALA A 585 -1.28 -5.73 -1.26
CA ALA A 585 -2.13 -6.75 -0.63
C ALA A 585 -3.39 -6.15 -0.01
N ASP A 586 -4.46 -6.96 0.07
CA ASP A 586 -5.76 -6.55 0.60
C ASP A 586 -5.68 -6.04 2.05
N ILE A 587 -6.27 -4.86 2.30
CA ILE A 587 -6.25 -4.13 3.57
C ILE A 587 -7.61 -4.23 4.27
N HIS A 588 -7.92 -5.39 4.84
CA HIS A 588 -9.24 -5.57 5.46
C HIS A 588 -9.52 -4.72 6.73
N THR A 589 -8.68 -3.79 7.19
CA THR A 589 -8.83 -3.18 8.54
C THR A 589 -9.82 -2.01 8.68
N ASP A 590 -10.12 -1.28 7.59
CA ASP A 590 -11.00 -0.11 7.61
C ASP A 590 -12.15 -0.25 6.60
N GLY A 591 -13.22 -0.92 7.03
CA GLY A 591 -14.37 -1.20 6.18
C GLY A 591 -14.13 -2.39 5.25
N THR A 592 -14.38 -2.21 3.96
CA THR A 592 -14.30 -3.26 2.91
C THR A 592 -13.11 -3.08 1.96
N ALA A 593 -12.02 -2.45 2.40
CA ALA A 593 -10.84 -2.17 1.60
C ALA A 593 -10.09 -3.41 1.07
N ILE A 594 -10.54 -3.90 -0.08
CA ILE A 594 -10.04 -5.09 -0.77
C ILE A 594 -9.47 -4.63 -2.12
N ASP A 595 -8.45 -3.78 -2.04
CA ASP A 595 -7.85 -3.10 -3.20
C ASP A 595 -6.59 -3.80 -3.71
N GLY A 596 -6.10 -4.82 -2.99
CA GLY A 596 -4.87 -5.51 -3.31
C GLY A 596 -4.98 -6.38 -4.55
N ILE A 597 -3.88 -6.49 -5.28
CA ILE A 597 -3.71 -7.53 -6.31
C ILE A 597 -3.31 -8.88 -5.70
N LEU A 598 -2.74 -8.84 -4.50
CA LEU A 598 -2.53 -9.98 -3.62
C LEU A 598 -3.62 -10.01 -2.55
N ASN A 599 -4.00 -11.20 -2.13
CA ASN A 599 -4.96 -11.34 -1.04
C ASN A 599 -4.32 -10.98 0.32
N ALA A 600 -5.14 -11.08 1.38
CA ALA A 600 -4.75 -10.83 2.77
C ALA A 600 -3.56 -11.67 3.29
N PHE A 601 -3.14 -12.69 2.54
CA PHE A 601 -2.08 -13.66 2.86
C PHE A 601 -0.83 -13.48 1.96
N MET A 602 -0.74 -12.39 1.19
CA MET A 602 0.32 -12.12 0.19
C MET A 602 0.36 -13.16 -0.96
N GLU A 603 -0.79 -13.77 -1.27
CA GLU A 603 -0.91 -14.75 -2.36
C GLU A 603 -1.62 -14.13 -3.56
N ASN A 604 -1.31 -14.64 -4.74
CA ASN A 604 -1.94 -14.23 -5.98
C ASN A 604 -3.45 -14.53 -5.95
N LYS A 605 -4.29 -13.53 -6.21
CA LYS A 605 -5.77 -13.63 -6.27
C LYS A 605 -6.28 -14.42 -7.50
N GLY A 606 -5.39 -14.86 -8.39
CA GLY A 606 -5.70 -15.50 -9.67
C GLY A 606 -6.00 -14.50 -10.80
N MET A 607 -5.80 -13.21 -10.57
CA MET A 607 -6.20 -12.14 -11.49
C MET A 607 -5.09 -11.77 -12.48
N VAL A 608 -3.84 -11.71 -12.01
CA VAL A 608 -2.63 -11.36 -12.77
C VAL A 608 -1.41 -12.03 -12.16
N SER A 609 -0.52 -12.60 -12.97
CA SER A 609 0.77 -13.12 -12.48
C SER A 609 1.76 -11.99 -12.15
N ALA A 610 2.77 -12.27 -11.32
CA ALA A 610 3.84 -11.31 -11.04
C ALA A 610 4.59 -10.88 -12.33
N GLU A 611 4.79 -11.82 -13.26
CA GLU A 611 5.43 -11.57 -14.56
C GLU A 611 4.60 -10.60 -15.42
N GLU A 612 3.28 -10.82 -15.53
CA GLU A 612 2.39 -9.93 -16.28
C GLU A 612 2.29 -8.54 -15.64
N TRP A 613 2.17 -8.47 -14.31
CA TRP A 613 2.15 -7.22 -13.57
C TRP A 613 3.41 -6.38 -13.81
N ARG A 614 4.58 -7.03 -13.83
CA ARG A 614 5.86 -6.36 -14.08
C ARG A 614 6.01 -5.78 -15.49
N ARG A 615 5.14 -6.13 -16.44
CA ARG A 615 5.17 -5.52 -17.79
C ARG A 615 4.86 -4.02 -17.77
N TYR A 616 4.13 -3.55 -16.76
CA TYR A 616 3.84 -2.12 -16.54
C TYR A 616 4.32 -1.57 -15.19
N CYS A 617 4.63 -2.43 -14.21
CA CYS A 617 5.20 -2.04 -12.92
C CYS A 617 6.61 -2.63 -12.74
N SER A 618 7.63 -2.01 -13.36
CA SER A 618 9.04 -2.42 -13.19
C SER A 618 9.99 -1.25 -13.47
N ASP A 619 11.29 -1.47 -13.25
CA ASP A 619 12.39 -0.58 -13.64
C ASP A 619 12.48 -0.32 -15.15
N ARG A 620 11.98 -1.23 -15.98
CA ARG A 620 11.99 -1.12 -17.45
C ARG A 620 10.63 -1.48 -18.00
N VAL A 621 9.97 -0.51 -18.64
CA VAL A 621 8.58 -0.65 -19.08
C VAL A 621 8.42 -0.12 -20.50
N VAL A 622 7.72 -0.90 -21.34
CA VAL A 622 7.26 -0.46 -22.67
C VAL A 622 5.86 0.12 -22.52
N LEU A 623 5.64 1.29 -23.12
CA LEU A 623 4.42 2.08 -22.98
C LEU A 623 3.82 2.37 -24.35
N LEU A 624 2.49 2.30 -24.43
CA LEU A 624 1.69 2.70 -25.60
C LEU A 624 1.00 4.04 -25.33
N ARG A 625 1.01 4.93 -26.33
CA ARG A 625 0.13 6.10 -26.42
C ARG A 625 -0.76 5.97 -27.65
N ILE A 626 -2.04 5.65 -27.45
CA ILE A 626 -3.07 5.48 -28.48
C ILE A 626 -4.34 6.27 -28.11
N GLY A 627 -5.05 6.77 -29.11
CA GLY A 627 -6.20 7.67 -28.94
C GLY A 627 -7.50 7.00 -28.47
N LYS A 628 -7.64 5.68 -28.67
CA LYS A 628 -8.77 4.86 -28.19
C LYS A 628 -8.41 3.38 -28.26
N PHE A 629 -9.25 2.51 -27.70
CA PHE A 629 -9.08 1.05 -27.71
C PHE A 629 -10.20 0.30 -28.45
N THR A 630 -11.18 1.02 -28.97
CA THR A 630 -12.31 0.48 -29.75
C THR A 630 -12.36 1.19 -31.11
N PHE A 631 -12.37 0.42 -32.19
CA PHE A 631 -12.22 0.91 -33.57
C PHE A 631 -13.26 0.30 -34.50
N ASP A 632 -13.63 1.07 -35.52
CA ASP A 632 -14.38 0.53 -36.65
C ASP A 632 -13.44 -0.26 -37.57
N SER A 633 -13.95 -1.31 -38.21
CA SER A 633 -13.18 -2.08 -39.17
C SER A 633 -12.79 -1.23 -40.39
N GLY A 634 -11.49 -1.22 -40.71
CA GLY A 634 -10.88 -0.39 -41.74
C GLY A 634 -10.37 0.95 -41.23
N GLU A 635 -10.59 1.29 -39.95
CA GLU A 635 -10.07 2.52 -39.36
C GLU A 635 -8.53 2.50 -39.26
N GLN A 636 -7.90 3.62 -39.62
CA GLN A 636 -6.46 3.82 -39.45
C GLN A 636 -6.17 4.57 -38.16
N ALA A 637 -5.29 4.01 -37.34
CA ALA A 637 -4.87 4.60 -36.08
C ALA A 637 -3.35 4.76 -36.02
N GLY A 638 -2.91 5.98 -35.71
CA GLY A 638 -1.54 6.24 -35.29
C GLY A 638 -1.39 6.00 -33.79
N PHE A 639 -0.29 5.39 -33.38
CA PHE A 639 0.09 5.30 -31.97
C PHE A 639 1.58 5.56 -31.80
N LYS A 640 1.98 5.87 -30.56
CA LYS A 640 3.37 6.10 -30.20
C LYS A 640 3.80 5.07 -29.16
N MET A 641 4.96 4.49 -29.37
CA MET A 641 5.62 3.56 -28.45
C MET A 641 6.71 4.29 -27.68
N GLN A 642 6.81 4.06 -26.38
CA GLN A 642 7.85 4.64 -25.53
C GLN A 642 8.45 3.57 -24.62
N PHE A 643 9.65 3.85 -24.09
CA PHE A 643 10.35 2.99 -23.15
C PHE A 643 10.85 3.80 -21.97
N ALA A 644 10.42 3.45 -20.77
CA ALA A 644 10.98 3.98 -19.53
C ALA A 644 12.13 3.07 -19.08
N ASN A 645 13.36 3.57 -19.05
CA ASN A 645 14.53 2.82 -18.58
C ASN A 645 15.06 3.40 -17.27
N TYR A 646 14.60 2.86 -16.14
CA TYR A 646 15.15 3.13 -14.80
C TYR A 646 15.93 1.94 -14.25
N GLY A 647 16.34 1.02 -15.13
CA GLY A 647 17.21 -0.09 -14.78
C GLY A 647 18.64 0.36 -14.46
N PRO A 648 19.56 -0.57 -14.19
CA PRO A 648 20.92 -0.24 -13.75
C PRO A 648 21.80 0.38 -14.84
N GLU A 649 21.43 0.23 -16.12
CA GLU A 649 22.29 0.51 -17.28
C GLU A 649 21.48 0.99 -18.51
N THR A 650 22.18 1.71 -19.38
CA THR A 650 21.73 2.05 -20.74
C THR A 650 21.66 0.79 -21.60
N ILE A 651 20.63 0.67 -22.44
CA ILE A 651 20.55 -0.40 -23.45
C ILE A 651 20.97 0.20 -24.80
N ASP A 652 22.16 -0.15 -25.29
CA ASP A 652 22.74 0.46 -26.50
C ASP A 652 22.18 -0.10 -27.82
N GLN A 653 21.71 -1.35 -27.82
CA GLN A 653 21.23 -2.06 -29.01
C GLN A 653 19.80 -2.55 -28.83
N ALA A 654 18.89 -1.62 -28.54
CA ALA A 654 17.47 -1.91 -28.45
C ALA A 654 16.84 -1.96 -29.84
N LYS A 655 16.08 -3.01 -30.13
CA LYS A 655 15.33 -3.23 -31.38
C LYS A 655 13.83 -3.10 -31.09
N PRO A 656 13.21 -1.94 -31.34
CA PRO A 656 11.78 -1.77 -31.11
C PRO A 656 10.96 -2.52 -32.17
N TYR A 657 9.80 -3.01 -31.76
CA TYR A 657 8.85 -3.67 -32.66
C TYR A 657 7.41 -3.54 -32.17
N PHE A 658 6.45 -3.71 -33.06
CA PHE A 658 5.09 -4.04 -32.67
C PHE A 658 4.58 -5.24 -33.44
N GLU A 659 3.62 -5.93 -32.86
CA GLU A 659 2.87 -7.03 -33.44
C GLU A 659 1.37 -6.83 -33.22
N LEU A 660 0.57 -7.23 -34.19
CA LEU A 660 -0.88 -7.27 -34.09
C LEU A 660 -1.33 -8.72 -34.21
N TYR A 661 -2.00 -9.23 -33.19
CA TYR A 661 -2.51 -10.59 -33.14
C TYR A 661 -4.03 -10.63 -33.21
N HIS A 662 -4.55 -11.66 -33.84
CA HIS A 662 -5.91 -12.15 -33.64
C HIS A 662 -5.81 -13.59 -33.15
N GLN A 663 -6.23 -13.83 -31.91
CA GLN A 663 -5.94 -15.09 -31.21
C GLN A 663 -4.42 -15.36 -31.25
N ASP A 664 -4.00 -16.56 -31.67
CA ASP A 664 -2.58 -16.93 -31.77
C ASP A 664 -1.94 -16.51 -33.11
N ASN A 665 -2.69 -15.91 -34.04
CA ASN A 665 -2.19 -15.56 -35.37
C ASN A 665 -1.67 -14.13 -35.42
N CYS A 666 -0.38 -13.96 -35.74
CA CYS A 666 0.22 -12.66 -35.98
C CYS A 666 -0.22 -12.13 -37.36
N LEU A 667 -1.09 -11.13 -37.37
CA LEU A 667 -1.59 -10.47 -38.58
C LEU A 667 -0.54 -9.54 -39.18
N GLU A 668 0.23 -8.87 -38.32
CA GLU A 668 1.24 -7.91 -38.73
C GLU A 668 2.38 -7.87 -37.70
N ARG A 669 3.63 -7.85 -38.16
CA ARG A 669 4.81 -7.51 -37.35
C ARG A 669 5.61 -6.45 -38.09
N ARG A 670 6.00 -5.39 -37.38
CA ARG A 670 6.98 -4.40 -37.88
C ARG A 670 8.06 -4.18 -36.84
N GLU A 671 9.29 -4.14 -37.34
CA GLU A 671 10.48 -3.81 -36.57
C GLU A 671 11.04 -2.46 -37.00
N PHE A 672 11.67 -1.76 -36.07
CA PHE A 672 12.24 -0.44 -36.29
C PHE A 672 13.76 -0.47 -36.21
N ASP A 673 14.40 0.67 -36.49
CA ASP A 673 15.86 0.79 -36.39
C ASP A 673 16.35 0.63 -34.95
N LEU A 674 17.61 0.24 -34.80
CA LEU A 674 18.25 0.14 -33.49
C LEU A 674 18.34 1.51 -32.84
N ILE A 675 18.04 1.57 -31.55
CA ILE A 675 18.09 2.78 -30.74
C ILE A 675 18.83 2.51 -29.43
N SER A 676 19.43 3.55 -28.85
CA SER A 676 19.95 3.51 -27.48
C SER A 676 18.87 4.00 -26.52
N LEU A 677 18.68 3.30 -25.41
CA LEU A 677 17.73 3.63 -24.35
C LEU A 677 18.52 4.04 -23.10
N PRO A 678 18.77 5.35 -22.89
CA PRO A 678 19.61 5.82 -21.79
C PRO A 678 19.07 5.42 -20.41
N GLN A 679 19.97 5.15 -19.47
CA GLN A 679 19.62 4.99 -18.06
C GLN A 679 18.98 6.29 -17.53
N GLY A 680 17.82 6.16 -16.88
CA GLY A 680 17.14 7.26 -16.22
C GLY A 680 16.23 8.11 -17.10
N ASP A 681 15.78 7.59 -18.25
CA ASP A 681 15.05 8.37 -19.26
C ASP A 681 13.78 7.66 -19.79
N LEU A 682 12.89 8.47 -20.37
CA LEU A 682 11.71 8.03 -21.13
C LEU A 682 11.97 8.28 -22.61
N THR A 683 12.26 7.23 -23.36
CA THR A 683 12.64 7.32 -24.78
C THR A 683 11.47 7.03 -25.71
N ASP A 684 11.31 7.83 -26.75
CA ASP A 684 10.39 7.56 -27.85
C ASP A 684 10.97 6.49 -28.78
N LEU A 685 10.23 5.40 -29.00
CA LEU A 685 10.68 4.27 -29.79
C LEU A 685 10.31 4.40 -31.27
N ALA A 686 9.01 4.56 -31.54
CA ALA A 686 8.44 4.66 -32.88
C ALA A 686 7.01 5.21 -32.82
N SER A 687 6.52 5.73 -33.94
CA SER A 687 5.14 6.20 -34.09
C SER A 687 4.46 5.63 -35.35
N PRO A 688 4.17 4.31 -35.39
CA PRO A 688 3.54 3.70 -36.56
C PRO A 688 2.06 4.06 -36.70
N THR A 689 1.55 3.89 -37.92
CA THR A 689 0.11 3.83 -38.22
C THR A 689 -0.26 2.40 -38.61
N VAL A 690 -1.35 1.87 -38.06
CA VAL A 690 -1.93 0.54 -38.35
C VAL A 690 -3.36 0.73 -38.86
N THR A 691 -3.81 -0.15 -39.76
CA THR A 691 -5.23 -0.25 -40.12
C THR A 691 -5.82 -1.42 -39.33
N PHE A 692 -6.82 -1.16 -38.50
CA PHE A 692 -7.50 -2.21 -37.75
C PHE A 692 -8.63 -2.79 -38.61
N GLN A 693 -8.42 -3.99 -39.12
CA GLN A 693 -9.34 -4.64 -40.06
C GLN A 693 -9.78 -6.00 -39.52
N CYS A 694 -11.09 -6.22 -39.47
CA CYS A 694 -11.71 -7.50 -39.18
C CYS A 694 -12.98 -7.69 -40.02
N ASP A 695 -13.26 -8.92 -40.45
CA ASP A 695 -14.48 -9.24 -41.20
C ASP A 695 -15.69 -9.45 -40.27
N GLU A 696 -15.43 -9.86 -39.03
CA GLU A 696 -16.40 -10.04 -37.95
C GLU A 696 -15.91 -9.29 -36.70
N PRO A 697 -16.79 -8.91 -35.76
CA PRO A 697 -16.39 -8.33 -34.47
C PRO A 697 -15.32 -9.17 -33.78
N ALA A 698 -14.21 -8.54 -33.37
CA ALA A 698 -13.09 -9.26 -32.79
C ALA A 698 -12.31 -8.45 -31.74
N GLN A 699 -11.68 -9.18 -30.83
CA GLN A 699 -10.60 -8.67 -29.98
C GLN A 699 -9.26 -8.97 -30.66
N LEU A 700 -8.53 -7.92 -31.00
CA LEU A 700 -7.14 -7.99 -31.41
C LEU A 700 -6.23 -7.70 -30.20
N VAL A 701 -4.99 -8.17 -30.26
CA VAL A 701 -3.95 -7.82 -29.29
C VAL A 701 -2.86 -7.03 -29.99
N LEU A 702 -2.70 -5.76 -29.60
CA LEU A 702 -1.57 -4.94 -30.01
C LEU A 702 -0.45 -5.11 -28.99
N ARG A 703 0.61 -5.82 -29.41
CA ARG A 703 1.84 -5.96 -28.64
C ARG A 703 2.84 -4.90 -29.07
N VAL A 704 3.35 -4.14 -28.12
CA VAL A 704 4.48 -3.21 -28.33
C VAL A 704 5.67 -3.70 -27.52
N GLY A 705 6.86 -3.72 -28.13
CA GLY A 705 8.02 -4.31 -27.49
C GLY A 705 9.36 -3.77 -27.94
N VAL A 706 10.39 -4.19 -27.19
CA VAL A 706 11.80 -3.93 -27.43
C VAL A 706 12.57 -5.21 -27.15
N GLU A 707 13.42 -5.62 -28.09
CA GLU A 707 14.44 -6.66 -27.88
C GLU A 707 15.79 -5.99 -27.58
N ASP A 708 16.40 -6.32 -26.44
CA ASP A 708 17.78 -6.00 -26.13
C ASP A 708 18.69 -7.06 -26.77
N LEU A 709 19.38 -6.68 -27.84
CA LEU A 709 20.20 -7.63 -28.61
C LEU A 709 21.49 -8.04 -27.89
N ALA A 710 21.95 -7.27 -26.91
CA ALA A 710 23.16 -7.61 -26.14
C ALA A 710 22.86 -8.69 -25.09
N ASP A 711 21.77 -8.51 -24.35
CA ASP A 711 21.35 -9.38 -23.24
C ASP A 711 20.34 -10.46 -23.64
N GLN A 712 19.83 -10.44 -24.88
CA GLN A 712 18.76 -11.32 -25.38
C GLN A 712 17.49 -11.27 -24.52
N LYS A 713 17.18 -10.10 -23.95
CA LYS A 713 15.96 -9.86 -23.17
C LYS A 713 14.92 -9.16 -24.02
N THR A 714 13.66 -9.53 -23.83
CA THR A 714 12.52 -8.87 -24.47
C THR A 714 11.66 -8.21 -23.42
N TYR A 715 11.32 -6.95 -23.65
CA TYR A 715 10.36 -6.19 -22.87
C TYR A 715 9.17 -5.90 -23.77
N TYR A 716 7.95 -6.14 -23.29
CA TYR A 716 6.77 -5.88 -24.08
C TYR A 716 5.54 -5.70 -23.21
N ASN A 717 4.50 -5.12 -23.80
CA ASN A 717 3.20 -4.99 -23.19
C ASN A 717 2.10 -5.22 -24.24
N ASP A 718 0.98 -5.81 -23.80
CA ASP A 718 -0.11 -6.27 -24.67
C ASP A 718 -1.36 -5.46 -24.39
N TYR A 719 -2.01 -4.94 -25.41
CA TYR A 719 -3.21 -4.11 -25.29
C TYR A 719 -4.36 -4.72 -26.09
N ASN A 720 -5.51 -4.91 -25.43
CA ASN A 720 -6.73 -5.33 -26.09
C ASN A 720 -7.24 -4.19 -26.99
N ILE A 721 -7.46 -4.51 -28.26
CA ILE A 721 -8.02 -3.60 -29.26
C ILE A 721 -9.28 -4.24 -29.81
N TRP A 722 -10.42 -3.58 -29.60
CA TRP A 722 -11.71 -4.07 -30.03
C TRP A 722 -12.05 -3.50 -31.40
N VAL A 723 -12.37 -4.36 -32.38
CA VAL A 723 -12.60 -3.96 -33.77
C VAL A 723 -13.94 -4.48 -34.25
N TYR A 724 -14.77 -3.59 -34.79
CA TYR A 724 -16.14 -3.91 -35.20
C TYR A 724 -16.39 -3.50 -36.66
N PRO A 725 -16.80 -4.41 -37.56
CA PRO A 725 -17.39 -4.00 -38.82
C PRO A 725 -18.72 -3.29 -38.59
N VAL A 726 -19.08 -2.35 -39.47
CA VAL A 726 -20.38 -1.68 -39.41
C VAL A 726 -21.49 -2.73 -39.57
N PRO A 727 -22.35 -2.94 -38.57
CA PRO A 727 -23.35 -3.99 -38.62
C PRO A 727 -24.56 -3.55 -39.47
N GLU A 728 -25.12 -4.49 -40.24
CA GLU A 728 -26.44 -4.30 -40.82
C GLU A 728 -27.52 -4.68 -39.79
N ILE A 729 -28.29 -3.69 -39.33
CA ILE A 729 -29.39 -3.90 -38.38
C ILE A 729 -30.73 -3.72 -39.09
N GLN A 730 -31.54 -4.78 -39.15
CA GLN A 730 -32.92 -4.72 -39.62
C GLN A 730 -33.84 -5.44 -38.64
N HIS A 731 -34.73 -4.69 -37.99
CA HIS A 731 -35.77 -5.27 -37.13
C HIS A 731 -37.08 -4.49 -37.25
N THR A 732 -38.19 -5.15 -36.93
CA THR A 732 -39.51 -4.52 -36.80
C THR A 732 -40.03 -4.51 -35.36
N MET A 733 -39.22 -5.01 -34.42
CA MET A 733 -39.57 -5.04 -32.99
C MET A 733 -39.67 -3.63 -32.42
N LEU A 734 -40.65 -3.43 -31.53
CA LEU A 734 -40.80 -2.16 -30.81
C LEU A 734 -39.59 -1.92 -29.92
N THR A 735 -38.99 -0.74 -30.07
CA THR A 735 -37.94 -0.22 -29.19
C THR A 735 -38.43 1.08 -28.58
N THR A 736 -38.55 1.15 -27.25
CA THR A 736 -39.16 2.32 -26.58
C THR A 736 -38.56 2.61 -25.21
N LYS A 737 -38.74 3.85 -24.77
CA LYS A 737 -38.47 4.34 -23.41
C LYS A 737 -39.75 4.54 -22.58
N SER A 738 -40.95 4.37 -23.18
CA SER A 738 -42.23 4.52 -22.49
C SER A 738 -42.68 3.18 -21.94
N ALA A 739 -42.84 3.12 -20.61
CA ALA A 739 -43.34 1.93 -19.94
C ALA A 739 -44.79 1.60 -20.38
N GLU A 740 -45.60 2.62 -20.68
CA GLU A 740 -46.97 2.47 -21.19
C GLU A 740 -47.01 1.88 -22.60
N GLU A 741 -46.16 2.37 -23.50
CA GLU A 741 -46.06 1.87 -24.87
C GLU A 741 -45.55 0.42 -24.87
N ALA A 742 -44.51 0.13 -24.08
CA ALA A 742 -44.00 -1.22 -23.89
C ALA A 742 -45.09 -2.15 -23.35
N ALA A 743 -45.80 -1.75 -22.29
CA ALA A 743 -46.87 -2.54 -21.69
C ALA A 743 -48.00 -2.82 -22.69
N ALA A 744 -48.40 -1.86 -23.52
CA ALA A 744 -49.44 -2.07 -24.52
C ALA A 744 -49.06 -3.16 -25.54
N ALA A 745 -47.79 -3.17 -26.01
CA ALA A 745 -47.29 -4.21 -26.91
C ALA A 745 -47.17 -5.57 -26.20
N LEU A 746 -46.69 -5.59 -24.96
CA LEU A 746 -46.56 -6.80 -24.14
C LEU A 746 -47.91 -7.47 -23.84
N GLU A 747 -48.97 -6.68 -23.62
CA GLU A 747 -50.33 -7.21 -23.44
C GLU A 747 -50.88 -7.92 -24.70
N ASN A 748 -50.42 -7.49 -25.88
CA ASN A 748 -50.72 -8.11 -27.18
C ASN A 748 -49.85 -9.33 -27.50
N GLY A 749 -48.91 -9.68 -26.62
CA GLY A 749 -48.02 -10.84 -26.79
C GLY A 749 -46.77 -10.56 -27.62
N GLU A 750 -46.42 -9.28 -27.83
CA GLU A 750 -45.25 -8.90 -28.61
C GLU A 750 -43.95 -8.96 -27.79
N SER A 751 -42.81 -8.94 -28.50
CA SER A 751 -41.49 -8.79 -27.88
C SER A 751 -41.01 -7.35 -28.00
N VAL A 752 -40.51 -6.78 -26.90
CA VAL A 752 -40.15 -5.36 -26.80
C VAL A 752 -38.71 -5.20 -26.31
N LEU A 753 -37.95 -4.32 -26.94
CA LEU A 753 -36.70 -3.80 -26.38
C LEU A 753 -37.04 -2.51 -25.62
N PHE A 754 -36.87 -2.54 -24.30
CA PHE A 754 -37.20 -1.43 -23.42
C PHE A 754 -35.93 -0.79 -22.86
N TYR A 755 -35.78 0.51 -23.08
CA TYR A 755 -34.72 1.31 -22.49
C TYR A 755 -35.21 1.96 -21.19
N SER A 756 -34.86 1.37 -20.04
CA SER A 756 -35.32 1.89 -18.75
C SER A 756 -34.79 3.29 -18.48
N GLY A 757 -33.55 3.58 -18.91
CA GLY A 757 -32.86 4.84 -18.64
C GLY A 757 -32.75 5.13 -17.14
N LEU A 758 -32.71 6.42 -16.79
CA LEU A 758 -32.64 6.86 -15.40
C LEU A 758 -33.95 6.57 -14.64
N LEU A 759 -33.83 5.84 -13.52
CA LEU A 759 -34.88 5.65 -12.53
C LEU A 759 -34.51 6.33 -11.20
N ASP A 760 -35.45 6.33 -10.25
CA ASP A 760 -35.19 6.79 -8.88
C ASP A 760 -34.09 5.96 -8.21
N SER A 761 -33.34 6.58 -7.28
CA SER A 761 -32.21 5.93 -6.58
C SER A 761 -32.59 4.72 -5.72
N GLU A 762 -33.89 4.50 -5.45
CA GLU A 762 -34.40 3.30 -4.78
C GLU A 762 -34.57 2.10 -5.74
N LYS A 763 -34.56 2.37 -7.06
CA LYS A 763 -34.81 1.42 -8.13
C LYS A 763 -33.59 1.15 -9.00
N SER A 764 -32.58 2.01 -8.97
CA SER A 764 -31.39 1.86 -9.79
C SER A 764 -30.18 2.57 -9.20
N VAL A 765 -29.02 2.21 -9.74
CA VAL A 765 -27.71 2.79 -9.41
C VAL A 765 -27.10 3.39 -10.68
N GLU A 766 -26.33 4.45 -10.57
CA GLU A 766 -25.57 5.01 -11.70
C GLU A 766 -24.51 4.01 -12.19
N GLY A 767 -24.37 3.86 -13.51
CA GLY A 767 -23.31 3.05 -14.10
C GLY A 767 -21.95 3.75 -13.98
N PHE A 768 -20.91 3.00 -13.59
CA PHE A 768 -19.57 3.55 -13.39
C PHE A 768 -18.52 2.51 -13.76
N PHE A 769 -17.57 2.89 -14.62
CA PHE A 769 -16.62 1.94 -15.21
C PHE A 769 -15.52 1.50 -14.25
N ALA A 770 -14.95 2.46 -13.51
CA ALA A 770 -13.94 2.15 -12.49
C ALA A 770 -14.63 1.50 -11.28
N THR A 771 -13.90 0.67 -10.53
CA THR A 771 -14.43 0.13 -9.28
C THR A 771 -14.46 1.20 -8.19
N ASN A 772 -15.13 0.88 -7.07
CA ASN A 772 -15.22 1.78 -5.94
C ASN A 772 -13.85 2.17 -5.39
N PHE A 773 -13.79 3.39 -4.87
CA PHE A 773 -12.58 3.93 -4.27
C PHE A 773 -12.44 3.46 -2.82
N TRP A 774 -11.39 2.66 -2.55
CA TRP A 774 -10.92 2.18 -1.25
C TRP A 774 -11.96 1.44 -0.39
N SER A 775 -12.99 2.12 0.11
CA SER A 775 -13.99 1.55 1.02
C SER A 775 -15.30 2.30 0.85
N TYR A 776 -16.29 1.65 0.24
CA TYR A 776 -17.57 2.29 -0.07
C TYR A 776 -18.24 2.90 1.17
N ASP A 777 -18.34 2.13 2.26
CA ASP A 777 -19.00 2.54 3.51
C ASP A 777 -18.39 3.83 4.10
N MET A 778 -17.06 3.88 4.15
CA MET A 778 -16.35 5.01 4.72
C MET A 778 -16.55 6.29 3.90
N PHE A 779 -16.47 6.19 2.57
CA PHE A 779 -16.60 7.36 1.70
C PHE A 779 -18.05 7.77 1.41
N ALA A 780 -19.00 6.84 1.47
CA ALA A 780 -20.42 7.17 1.49
C ALA A 780 -20.73 8.05 2.72
N THR A 781 -20.32 7.60 3.91
CA THR A 781 -20.45 8.35 5.15
C THR A 781 -19.74 9.71 5.09
N ALA A 782 -18.54 9.77 4.48
CA ALA A 782 -17.81 11.03 4.31
C ALA A 782 -18.57 12.02 3.41
N SER A 783 -19.12 11.56 2.29
CA SER A 783 -19.93 12.38 1.38
C SER A 783 -21.20 12.92 2.06
N GLU A 784 -21.91 12.07 2.81
CA GLU A 784 -23.10 12.47 3.56
C GLU A 784 -22.77 13.54 4.62
N ASN A 785 -21.74 13.33 5.45
CA ASN A 785 -21.34 14.28 6.49
C ASN A 785 -20.89 15.65 5.95
N ILE A 786 -20.25 15.67 4.78
CA ILE A 786 -19.85 16.92 4.12
C ILE A 786 -21.10 17.70 3.67
N SER A 787 -22.13 17.00 3.19
CA SER A 787 -23.37 17.63 2.71
C SER A 787 -24.15 18.35 3.83
N GLU A 788 -24.04 17.89 5.08
CA GLU A 788 -24.77 18.43 6.23
C GLU A 788 -24.07 19.61 6.95
N THR A 789 -22.74 19.71 6.88
CA THR A 789 -21.96 20.52 7.86
C THR A 789 -21.52 21.91 7.41
N ARG A 790 -21.82 22.38 6.19
CA ARG A 790 -21.42 23.73 5.73
C ARG A 790 -22.48 24.47 4.89
N PRO A 791 -23.43 25.18 5.52
CA PRO A 791 -24.35 26.06 4.81
C PRO A 791 -23.58 27.23 4.15
N GLY A 792 -23.73 27.43 2.85
CA GLY A 792 -23.38 28.69 2.18
C GLY A 792 -21.94 28.86 1.65
N LYS A 793 -21.13 27.81 1.59
CA LYS A 793 -19.91 27.78 0.75
C LYS A 793 -19.78 26.40 0.09
N PRO A 794 -20.07 26.25 -1.22
CA PRO A 794 -19.78 25.00 -1.91
C PRO A 794 -18.26 24.89 -2.02
N MET A 795 -17.66 23.88 -1.39
CA MET A 795 -16.51 23.28 -2.04
C MET A 795 -17.04 22.52 -3.26
N ILE A 796 -16.27 22.48 -4.34
CA ILE A 796 -16.65 21.79 -5.57
C ILE A 796 -16.94 20.32 -5.22
N GLY A 797 -18.22 19.95 -5.19
CA GLY A 797 -18.74 18.58 -5.26
C GLY A 797 -18.27 17.58 -4.21
N ALA A 798 -19.15 17.20 -3.29
CA ALA A 798 -19.13 15.85 -2.74
C ALA A 798 -20.36 15.13 -3.30
N MET A 799 -20.18 13.92 -3.80
CA MET A 799 -21.25 13.07 -4.31
C MET A 799 -21.17 11.70 -3.65
N LEU A 800 -22.32 11.04 -3.52
CA LEU A 800 -22.34 9.64 -3.16
C LEU A 800 -21.76 8.84 -4.33
N ALA A 801 -20.80 7.97 -4.07
CA ALA A 801 -20.26 7.09 -5.11
C ALA A 801 -21.37 6.14 -5.59
N PRO A 802 -21.38 5.75 -6.89
CA PRO A 802 -22.35 4.79 -7.40
C PRO A 802 -22.32 3.46 -6.65
N GLY A 803 -21.14 2.96 -6.27
CA GLY A 803 -21.00 1.73 -5.49
C GLY A 803 -20.83 0.47 -6.35
N THR A 804 -20.52 0.60 -7.64
CA THR A 804 -20.39 -0.51 -8.59
C THR A 804 -18.93 -0.94 -8.76
N MET A 805 -18.70 -2.21 -9.11
CA MET A 805 -17.36 -2.82 -9.20
C MET A 805 -17.17 -3.60 -10.52
N GLY A 806 -17.61 -3.01 -11.63
CA GLY A 806 -17.56 -3.63 -12.95
C GLY A 806 -18.78 -4.50 -13.27
N ILE A 807 -18.66 -5.30 -14.33
CA ILE A 807 -19.73 -6.17 -14.83
C ILE A 807 -19.31 -7.65 -14.84
N SER A 808 -20.29 -8.54 -14.84
CA SER A 808 -20.11 -9.99 -15.00
C SER A 808 -21.19 -10.54 -15.95
N TYR A 809 -20.80 -11.39 -16.90
CA TYR A 809 -21.73 -12.00 -17.87
C TYR A 809 -21.17 -13.30 -18.46
N ASP A 810 -22.02 -14.15 -19.01
CA ASP A 810 -21.58 -15.32 -19.79
C ASP A 810 -21.24 -14.88 -21.22
N PRO A 811 -19.96 -14.91 -21.64
CA PRO A 811 -19.57 -14.48 -22.99
C PRO A 811 -20.15 -15.37 -24.10
N ASN A 812 -20.67 -16.55 -23.78
CA ASN A 812 -21.30 -17.45 -24.75
C ASN A 812 -22.81 -17.21 -24.91
N HIS A 813 -23.41 -16.30 -24.13
CA HIS A 813 -24.82 -15.99 -24.25
C HIS A 813 -25.12 -15.45 -25.67
N PRO A 814 -26.23 -15.87 -26.34
CA PRO A 814 -26.49 -15.52 -27.74
C PRO A 814 -26.49 -14.02 -28.06
N VAL A 815 -26.82 -13.18 -27.09
CA VAL A 815 -26.74 -11.70 -27.19
C VAL A 815 -25.35 -11.22 -27.60
N PHE A 816 -24.28 -11.90 -27.18
CA PHE A 816 -22.90 -11.47 -27.41
C PHE A 816 -22.29 -12.01 -28.71
N ARG A 817 -23.09 -12.64 -29.59
CA ARG A 817 -22.62 -13.19 -30.88
C ARG A 817 -21.81 -12.18 -31.71
N TYR A 818 -22.20 -10.90 -31.68
CA TYR A 818 -21.52 -9.81 -32.38
C TYR A 818 -20.82 -8.83 -31.43
N PHE A 819 -20.68 -9.19 -30.15
CA PHE A 819 -20.06 -8.35 -29.15
C PHE A 819 -19.12 -9.21 -28.27
N PRO A 820 -17.97 -9.62 -28.82
CA PRO A 820 -17.07 -10.55 -28.15
C PRO A 820 -16.54 -9.96 -26.83
N GLY A 821 -16.18 -10.85 -25.91
CA GLY A 821 -15.49 -10.49 -24.68
C GLY A 821 -15.25 -11.71 -23.78
N GLU A 822 -14.66 -11.47 -22.61
CA GLU A 822 -14.22 -12.53 -21.68
C GLU A 822 -15.16 -12.70 -20.47
N GLY A 823 -16.30 -11.99 -20.44
CA GLY A 823 -17.27 -12.07 -19.35
C GLY A 823 -17.11 -11.04 -18.24
N HIS A 824 -16.20 -10.06 -18.41
CA HIS A 824 -15.95 -8.97 -17.46
C HIS A 824 -15.79 -7.61 -18.17
N SER A 825 -15.65 -6.54 -17.38
CA SER A 825 -15.38 -5.19 -17.91
C SER A 825 -14.10 -5.14 -18.74
N ASP A 826 -14.17 -4.51 -19.92
CA ASP A 826 -13.04 -4.06 -20.75
C ASP A 826 -13.53 -2.83 -21.58
N TYR A 827 -12.66 -2.16 -22.33
CA TYR A 827 -12.91 -0.84 -22.92
C TYR A 827 -14.06 -0.79 -23.95
N GLN A 828 -14.43 -1.91 -24.59
CA GLN A 828 -15.63 -1.99 -25.43
C GLN A 828 -16.92 -1.75 -24.64
N TRP A 829 -16.94 -2.05 -23.34
CA TRP A 829 -18.09 -1.79 -22.47
C TRP A 829 -18.18 -0.36 -21.95
N PHE A 830 -17.16 0.49 -22.19
CA PHE A 830 -17.02 1.79 -21.53
C PHE A 830 -18.26 2.67 -21.69
N ASN A 831 -18.71 2.89 -22.93
CA ASN A 831 -19.88 3.74 -23.20
C ASN A 831 -21.16 3.13 -22.63
N VAL A 832 -21.32 1.81 -22.73
CA VAL A 832 -22.50 1.10 -22.23
C VAL A 832 -22.61 1.26 -20.71
N ILE A 833 -21.51 1.06 -19.98
CA ILE A 833 -21.47 1.18 -18.52
C ILE A 833 -21.65 2.64 -18.09
N MET A 834 -20.87 3.57 -18.64
CA MET A 834 -20.89 4.98 -18.20
C MET A 834 -22.19 5.72 -18.50
N ASN A 835 -23.02 5.19 -19.43
CA ASN A 835 -24.34 5.74 -19.75
C ASN A 835 -25.48 4.82 -19.32
N GLY A 836 -25.15 3.77 -18.56
CA GLY A 836 -26.12 2.82 -18.01
C GLY A 836 -26.65 3.27 -16.66
N ASN A 837 -27.76 2.66 -16.27
CA ASN A 837 -28.38 2.88 -14.97
C ASN A 837 -28.88 1.52 -14.42
N PRO A 838 -27.95 0.63 -14.00
CA PRO A 838 -28.27 -0.72 -13.54
C PRO A 838 -29.46 -0.75 -12.57
N VAL A 839 -30.44 -1.60 -12.88
CA VAL A 839 -31.70 -1.69 -12.12
C VAL A 839 -31.48 -2.58 -10.90
N ILE A 840 -31.99 -2.17 -9.74
CA ILE A 840 -32.08 -2.96 -8.52
C ILE A 840 -33.22 -3.96 -8.69
N LEU A 841 -32.87 -5.22 -8.93
CA LEU A 841 -33.82 -6.31 -9.18
C LEU A 841 -34.37 -6.95 -7.89
N ASP A 842 -34.00 -6.41 -6.74
CA ASP A 842 -34.36 -6.96 -5.44
C ASP A 842 -35.88 -6.99 -5.18
N HIS A 843 -36.60 -6.06 -5.82
CA HIS A 843 -38.03 -5.85 -5.63
C HIS A 843 -38.92 -6.84 -6.41
N PHE A 844 -38.37 -7.56 -7.39
CA PHE A 844 -39.15 -8.52 -8.16
C PHE A 844 -39.44 -9.78 -7.34
N ALA A 845 -40.69 -10.23 -7.38
CA ALA A 845 -41.15 -11.38 -6.60
C ALA A 845 -40.42 -12.68 -7.00
N GLU A 846 -40.15 -12.85 -8.29
CA GLU A 846 -39.29 -13.92 -8.81
C GLU A 846 -37.86 -13.41 -9.00
N PRO A 847 -36.84 -14.16 -8.57
CA PRO A 847 -35.46 -13.80 -8.85
C PRO A 847 -35.19 -13.67 -10.34
N VAL A 848 -34.81 -12.46 -10.76
CA VAL A 848 -34.37 -12.17 -12.12
C VAL A 848 -32.87 -12.42 -12.20
N GLU A 849 -32.44 -13.25 -13.15
CA GLU A 849 -31.03 -13.46 -13.49
C GLU A 849 -30.65 -12.55 -14.67
N PRO A 850 -29.88 -11.48 -14.45
CA PRO A 850 -29.32 -10.68 -15.52
C PRO A 850 -28.51 -11.47 -16.54
N ILE A 851 -28.61 -11.01 -17.79
CA ILE A 851 -27.71 -11.38 -18.88
C ILE A 851 -26.38 -10.65 -18.69
N VAL A 852 -26.43 -9.37 -18.30
CA VAL A 852 -25.27 -8.59 -17.86
C VAL A 852 -25.51 -8.07 -16.45
N TRP A 853 -24.73 -8.60 -15.51
CA TRP A 853 -24.70 -8.14 -14.12
C TRP A 853 -23.84 -6.89 -14.00
N THR A 854 -24.30 -5.94 -13.20
CA THR A 854 -23.38 -4.98 -12.57
C THR A 854 -23.06 -5.49 -11.18
N ILE A 855 -21.78 -5.54 -10.82
CA ILE A 855 -21.36 -6.05 -9.52
C ILE A 855 -21.57 -4.93 -8.50
N ASP A 856 -22.40 -5.16 -7.49
CA ASP A 856 -22.68 -4.20 -6.42
C ASP A 856 -21.67 -4.31 -5.26
N THR A 857 -21.45 -3.21 -4.55
CA THR A 857 -20.55 -3.13 -3.39
C THR A 857 -20.89 -4.18 -2.33
N PRO A 858 -19.88 -4.74 -1.61
CA PRO A 858 -20.11 -5.66 -0.50
C PRO A 858 -20.92 -5.04 0.66
N HIS A 859 -21.05 -3.71 0.68
CA HIS A 859 -21.84 -2.98 1.66
C HIS A 859 -23.37 -3.11 1.48
N ARG A 860 -23.84 -3.21 0.22
CA ARG A 860 -25.28 -3.22 -0.14
C ARG A 860 -25.75 -4.56 -0.68
N CYS A 861 -24.96 -5.16 -1.57
CA CYS A 861 -25.20 -6.49 -2.14
C CYS A 861 -26.53 -6.63 -2.93
N HIS A 862 -26.92 -5.61 -3.70
CA HIS A 862 -28.10 -5.68 -4.58
C HIS A 862 -27.88 -6.59 -5.79
N ARG A 863 -28.97 -7.16 -6.30
CA ARG A 863 -29.01 -7.78 -7.64
C ARG A 863 -29.12 -6.67 -8.69
N LEU A 864 -28.00 -6.24 -9.28
CA LEU A 864 -28.02 -5.18 -10.28
C LEU A 864 -27.97 -5.73 -11.71
N GLY A 865 -29.00 -5.41 -12.51
CA GLY A 865 -29.08 -5.78 -13.92
C GLY A 865 -28.80 -4.61 -14.85
N LEU A 866 -27.76 -4.71 -15.68
CA LEU A 866 -27.49 -3.76 -16.77
C LEU A 866 -28.29 -4.14 -18.04
N LEU A 867 -28.42 -5.45 -18.28
CA LEU A 867 -29.22 -6.07 -19.34
C LEU A 867 -29.88 -7.34 -18.80
N PHE A 868 -31.20 -7.45 -18.90
CA PHE A 868 -31.96 -8.58 -18.40
C PHE A 868 -33.28 -8.74 -19.15
N GLU A 869 -33.93 -9.88 -18.96
CA GLU A 869 -35.17 -10.21 -19.67
C GLU A 869 -36.28 -10.64 -18.71
N LEU A 870 -37.52 -10.32 -19.07
CA LEU A 870 -38.71 -10.65 -18.31
C LEU A 870 -39.84 -11.12 -19.23
N LYS A 871 -40.66 -12.02 -18.73
CA LYS A 871 -41.98 -12.30 -19.29
C LYS A 871 -42.98 -11.37 -18.62
N VAL A 872 -43.66 -10.54 -19.42
CA VAL A 872 -44.59 -9.52 -18.90
C VAL A 872 -45.95 -9.68 -19.56
N GLY A 873 -46.95 -10.04 -18.76
CA GLY A 873 -48.29 -10.36 -19.29
C GLY A 873 -48.24 -11.52 -20.30
N LYS A 874 -48.55 -11.25 -21.56
CA LYS A 874 -48.50 -12.25 -22.64
C LYS A 874 -47.21 -12.18 -23.47
N GLY A 875 -46.45 -11.11 -23.32
CA GLY A 875 -45.28 -10.80 -24.13
C GLY A 875 -43.98 -11.03 -23.38
N LYS A 876 -42.88 -10.59 -24.01
CA LYS A 876 -41.52 -10.72 -23.51
C LYS A 876 -40.79 -9.39 -23.67
N VAL A 877 -40.04 -8.97 -22.66
CA VAL A 877 -39.28 -7.72 -22.71
C VAL A 877 -37.81 -7.99 -22.47
N MET A 878 -36.96 -7.41 -23.32
CA MET A 878 -35.55 -7.21 -23.04
C MET A 878 -35.39 -5.81 -22.46
N VAL A 879 -34.87 -5.70 -21.24
CA VAL A 879 -34.61 -4.42 -20.59
C VAL A 879 -33.13 -4.11 -20.68
N CYS A 880 -32.79 -3.04 -21.40
CA CYS A 880 -31.44 -2.49 -21.44
C CYS A 880 -31.43 -1.15 -20.70
N THR A 881 -30.56 -1.00 -19.72
CA THR A 881 -30.52 0.23 -18.91
C THR A 881 -29.83 1.39 -19.62
N THR A 882 -29.05 1.09 -20.65
CA THR A 882 -28.41 2.07 -21.54
C THR A 882 -29.23 2.24 -22.80
N ASP A 883 -29.56 3.48 -23.15
CA ASP A 883 -30.15 3.77 -24.46
C ASP A 883 -29.10 3.64 -25.57
N LEU A 884 -29.02 2.47 -26.21
CA LEU A 884 -28.04 2.22 -27.27
C LEU A 884 -28.31 3.06 -28.52
N SER A 885 -29.53 3.59 -28.71
CA SER A 885 -29.85 4.41 -29.90
C SER A 885 -29.11 5.74 -29.94
N GLN A 886 -28.56 6.20 -28.82
CA GLN A 886 -27.76 7.42 -28.76
C GLN A 886 -26.35 7.26 -29.37
N PHE A 887 -25.91 6.01 -29.60
CA PHE A 887 -24.60 5.67 -30.18
C PHE A 887 -24.72 5.29 -31.66
N ALA A 888 -25.72 5.82 -32.37
CA ALA A 888 -25.87 5.60 -33.80
C ALA A 888 -24.60 6.04 -34.56
N GLY A 889 -24.04 5.13 -35.35
CA GLY A 889 -22.76 5.29 -36.04
C GLY A 889 -21.54 4.75 -35.29
N GLU A 890 -21.67 4.26 -34.06
CA GLU A 890 -20.59 3.59 -33.33
C GLU A 890 -20.73 2.07 -33.47
N ALA A 891 -19.80 1.43 -34.20
CA ALA A 891 -19.99 0.04 -34.63
C ALA A 891 -20.04 -0.96 -33.47
N ALA A 892 -19.42 -0.66 -32.32
CA ALA A 892 -19.41 -1.54 -31.15
C ALA A 892 -20.80 -1.64 -30.50
N GLU A 893 -21.41 -0.50 -30.16
CA GLU A 893 -22.73 -0.42 -29.55
C GLU A 893 -23.82 -0.87 -30.52
N GLU A 894 -23.68 -0.57 -31.82
CA GLU A 894 -24.56 -1.09 -32.85
C GLU A 894 -24.46 -2.63 -32.98
N SER A 895 -23.26 -3.20 -32.82
CA SER A 895 -23.09 -4.66 -32.87
C SER A 895 -23.71 -5.36 -31.64
N LEU A 896 -23.62 -4.74 -30.45
CA LEU A 896 -24.36 -5.20 -29.27
C LEU A 896 -25.88 -5.16 -29.52
N LEU A 897 -26.38 -4.06 -30.09
CA LEU A 897 -27.79 -3.90 -30.43
C LEU A 897 -28.26 -4.96 -31.45
N LYS A 898 -27.43 -5.26 -32.46
CA LYS A 898 -27.69 -6.35 -33.41
C LYS A 898 -27.83 -7.70 -32.70
N GLY A 899 -26.91 -8.01 -31.78
CA GLY A 899 -26.94 -9.23 -30.98
C GLY A 899 -28.20 -9.35 -30.13
N ILE A 900 -28.64 -8.25 -29.50
CA ILE A 900 -29.91 -8.18 -28.77
C ILE A 900 -31.10 -8.50 -29.68
N PHE A 901 -31.20 -7.87 -30.86
CA PHE A 901 -32.32 -8.11 -31.77
C PHE A 901 -32.34 -9.52 -32.35
N GLU A 902 -31.19 -10.08 -32.74
CA GLU A 902 -31.14 -11.45 -33.25
C GLU A 902 -31.51 -12.47 -32.17
N TYR A 903 -31.07 -12.25 -30.93
CA TYR A 903 -31.47 -13.09 -29.81
C TYR A 903 -32.99 -13.00 -29.57
N MET A 904 -33.54 -11.80 -29.47
CA MET A 904 -34.99 -11.59 -29.25
C MET A 904 -35.87 -12.18 -30.36
N ALA A 905 -35.36 -12.23 -31.60
CA ALA A 905 -36.06 -12.83 -32.74
C ALA A 905 -35.94 -14.37 -32.79
N SER A 906 -35.07 -14.96 -31.97
CA SER A 906 -34.80 -16.40 -31.96
C SER A 906 -35.72 -17.18 -31.01
N ASP A 907 -35.78 -18.50 -31.20
CA ASP A 907 -36.48 -19.40 -30.28
C ASP A 907 -35.80 -19.49 -28.89
N GLU A 908 -34.56 -19.02 -28.77
CA GLU A 908 -33.78 -19.01 -27.53
C GLU A 908 -34.23 -17.90 -26.56
N PHE A 909 -34.93 -16.86 -27.04
CA PHE A 909 -35.48 -15.80 -26.18
C PHE A 909 -36.66 -16.32 -25.36
N GLN A 910 -36.35 -16.94 -24.22
CA GLN A 910 -37.33 -17.55 -23.31
C GLN A 910 -37.11 -17.04 -21.87
N PRO A 911 -37.54 -15.81 -21.55
CA PRO A 911 -37.40 -15.26 -20.21
C PRO A 911 -38.04 -16.17 -19.17
N GLN A 912 -37.28 -16.48 -18.11
CA GLN A 912 -37.73 -17.36 -17.04
C GLN A 912 -38.46 -16.61 -15.93
N ALA A 913 -38.06 -15.37 -15.63
CA ALA A 913 -38.68 -14.55 -14.60
C ALA A 913 -39.94 -13.86 -15.14
N GLU A 914 -41.04 -13.93 -14.39
CA GLU A 914 -42.31 -13.30 -14.72
C GLU A 914 -42.55 -12.00 -13.93
N CYS A 915 -43.16 -11.00 -14.57
CA CYS A 915 -43.57 -9.75 -13.94
C CYS A 915 -44.98 -9.35 -14.43
N GLY A 916 -45.82 -8.86 -13.51
CA GLY A 916 -47.17 -8.42 -13.86
C GLY A 916 -47.16 -7.17 -14.75
N LEU A 917 -48.17 -7.00 -15.61
CA LEU A 917 -48.25 -5.82 -16.49
C LEU A 917 -48.34 -4.49 -15.71
N GLU A 918 -49.13 -4.45 -14.64
CA GLU A 918 -49.23 -3.27 -13.77
C GLU A 918 -47.97 -3.05 -12.93
N GLU A 919 -47.34 -4.13 -12.50
CA GLU A 919 -46.07 -4.09 -11.76
C GLU A 919 -44.97 -3.49 -12.64
N PHE A 920 -44.82 -3.97 -13.88
CA PHE A 920 -43.88 -3.43 -14.86
C PHE A 920 -44.10 -1.92 -15.09
N LYS A 921 -45.35 -1.51 -15.34
CA LYS A 921 -45.68 -0.09 -15.54
C LYS A 921 -45.36 0.74 -14.30
N SER A 922 -45.77 0.28 -13.12
CA SER A 922 -45.55 1.03 -11.88
C SER A 922 -44.07 1.11 -11.50
N PHE A 923 -43.29 0.08 -11.79
CA PHE A 923 -41.86 0.05 -11.50
C PHE A 923 -41.10 1.00 -12.41
N PHE A 924 -41.36 0.96 -13.72
CA PHE A 924 -40.66 1.75 -14.74
C PHE A 924 -41.34 3.08 -15.10
N ALA A 925 -42.43 3.45 -14.41
CA ALA A 925 -43.00 4.79 -14.52
C ALA A 925 -41.96 5.84 -14.07
N ARG A 926 -41.83 6.91 -14.86
CA ARG A 926 -40.92 8.03 -14.62
C ARG A 926 -41.66 9.25 -14.09
#